data_AF-A0A919HDH2-F1
#
_entry.id   AF-A0A919HDH2-F1
#
_cell.length_a   1.000
_cell.length_b   1.000
_cell.length_c   1.000
_cell.angle_alpha   90.00
_cell.angle_beta   90.00
_cell.angle_gamma   90.00
#
_symmetry.space_group_name_H-M   'P 1'
#
loop_
_entity.id
_entity.type
_entity.pdbx_description
1 polymer ?
#
loop_
_entity_poly.entity_id
_entity_poly.type
_entity_poly.pdbx_seq_one_letter_code
_entity_poly.pdbx_strand_id
1 'polypeptide(L)'
;MVAAALFVRQVVAVQLQPPGERLTDLETWIGPEGVLHVKGSLYDADQFTGTPFAGLVLKPLAASAENALGLAWTFGTLLLVALLGTVAARALPQPVSRRTSLLAVPVAICLLMLSLPVRNALYLGQTSIIPVLLVLLGCFTVRGQRASGVLIGVAAALQPALLLFTVLLWCTGRRRATLSTGATFAACTALAWAALPHDSVTYWVHHLAGVGLGARPDSLGNQSLHGALLRSGATGPLEIALFLALGALVVGLGLPRAVRYAKDGQLLLAVAVTGCVAVAISPTTWQHQLLWLLLAVVGRVGRRAADRYLWPVAVVLVMTLPPHMLLPNKSFLYPLRDNAVLLAVLAAACAVPFLSRTSPWFQTPVPTAYAPRARPRLRYVPLLPFWRRVVTRPNVLLELLLIRVCYSGYDYVREAARGDRPAAERHGRWVHSAERTLGIDVEHWINHEVVHVPWLRGFLDFYYESFHFGVPLAVLGVLYVRRPVDFRWARTTLGLATLLALLGFWLFPLAPPRLMPALGFVDTVHGVQDFSKPDYGVLTAVTNQYAAMPSLHFGWALWCGIIIALMSRRWWVKALGMLHPFFTLSAIVATGNHWILDAVGGAVAIGVGFGLTYLLSGPRSATAAGGGGEDGGTDTVREGLKGALAGAGTRDPGGTPAGDPALAAQAAPAASTAPAAPSAPTAPAASAESADPVTGTVSPASPSPVTPVRKPSAPESRSSPRQ
;
A
#
# COMPACT_ATOMS: atom_id res chain seq x y z
N MET A 1 -22.28 -0.89 12.10
CA MET A 1 -21.82 0.41 12.62
C MET A 1 -20.85 1.08 11.66
N VAL A 2 -19.64 0.55 11.41
CA VAL A 2 -18.66 1.19 10.48
C VAL A 2 -19.25 1.44 9.07
N ALA A 3 -19.91 0.46 8.46
CA ALA A 3 -20.54 0.64 7.15
C ALA A 3 -21.60 1.76 7.14
N ALA A 4 -22.38 1.89 8.21
CA ALA A 4 -23.38 2.95 8.36
C ALA A 4 -22.72 4.32 8.58
N ALA A 5 -21.64 4.39 9.36
CA ALA A 5 -20.88 5.62 9.54
C ALA A 5 -20.22 6.08 8.22
N LEU A 6 -19.69 5.14 7.42
CA LEU A 6 -19.19 5.45 6.09
C LEU A 6 -20.29 5.91 5.15
N PHE A 7 -21.48 5.30 5.22
CA PHE A 7 -22.65 5.74 4.48
C PHE A 7 -23.01 7.18 4.78
N VAL A 8 -23.19 7.51 6.07
CA VAL A 8 -23.48 8.88 6.50
C VAL A 8 -22.38 9.84 6.07
N ARG A 9 -21.10 9.45 6.24
CA ARG A 9 -19.96 10.25 5.79
C ARG A 9 -20.03 10.53 4.29
N GLN A 10 -20.31 9.55 3.44
CA GLN A 10 -20.35 9.76 2.00
C GLN A 10 -21.51 10.66 1.58
N VAL A 11 -22.68 10.50 2.20
CA VAL A 11 -23.81 11.41 1.97
C VAL A 11 -23.42 12.83 2.36
N VAL A 12 -22.88 13.02 3.58
CA VAL A 12 -22.46 14.35 4.05
C VAL A 12 -21.36 14.95 3.17
N ALA A 13 -20.36 14.17 2.76
CA ALA A 13 -19.25 14.64 1.95
C ALA A 13 -19.69 15.15 0.57
N VAL A 14 -20.62 14.46 -0.10
CA VAL A 14 -21.18 14.90 -1.38
C VAL A 14 -22.07 16.13 -1.20
N GLN A 15 -22.78 16.24 -0.08
CA GLN A 15 -23.69 17.38 0.15
C GLN A 15 -22.99 18.66 0.63
N LEU A 16 -21.83 18.55 1.28
CA LEU A 16 -21.03 19.70 1.69
C LEU A 16 -20.23 20.32 0.53
N GLN A 17 -20.19 19.67 -0.63
CA GLN A 17 -19.55 20.22 -1.82
C GLN A 17 -20.42 21.33 -2.44
N PRO A 18 -19.81 22.45 -2.88
CA PRO A 18 -20.53 23.49 -3.61
C PRO A 18 -21.27 22.94 -4.84
N PRO A 19 -22.44 23.49 -5.19
CA PRO A 19 -23.06 23.25 -6.50
C PRO A 19 -22.05 23.61 -7.62
N GLY A 20 -21.85 22.73 -8.61
CA GLY A 20 -20.78 22.89 -9.61
C GLY A 20 -19.54 22.02 -9.39
N GLU A 21 -19.27 21.60 -8.14
CA GLU A 21 -18.12 20.75 -7.79
C GLU A 21 -18.52 19.30 -7.45
N ARG A 22 -19.83 19.05 -7.28
CA ARG A 22 -20.40 17.73 -6.99
C ARG A 22 -21.03 17.16 -8.24
N LEU A 23 -20.94 15.85 -8.42
CA LEU A 23 -21.54 15.14 -9.56
C LEU A 23 -21.14 15.78 -10.90
N THR A 24 -19.88 16.19 -11.06
CA THR A 24 -19.42 17.04 -12.18
C THR A 24 -19.76 16.46 -13.55
N ASP A 25 -19.64 15.14 -13.73
CA ASP A 25 -19.96 14.48 -15.00
C ASP A 25 -21.47 14.29 -15.19
N LEU A 26 -22.28 14.45 -14.14
CA LEU A 26 -23.74 14.47 -14.22
C LEU A 26 -24.28 15.89 -14.38
N GLU A 27 -23.65 16.90 -13.78
CA GLU A 27 -24.00 18.32 -13.96
C GLU A 27 -23.66 18.80 -15.37
N THR A 28 -22.69 18.19 -16.06
CA THR A 28 -22.51 18.43 -17.51
C THR A 28 -23.71 17.99 -18.35
N TRP A 29 -24.51 17.06 -17.84
CA TRP A 29 -25.77 16.64 -18.47
C TRP A 29 -26.96 17.53 -18.08
N ILE A 30 -26.86 18.25 -16.96
CA ILE A 30 -27.96 18.95 -16.30
C ILE A 30 -27.53 20.41 -16.10
N GLY A 31 -28.06 21.33 -16.91
CA GLY A 31 -27.65 22.74 -16.89
C GLY A 31 -27.86 23.45 -15.53
N PRO A 32 -27.39 24.71 -15.38
CA PRO A 32 -27.33 25.45 -14.11
C PRO A 32 -28.69 25.69 -13.40
N GLU A 33 -29.80 25.36 -14.06
CA GLU A 33 -31.18 25.46 -13.56
C GLU A 33 -31.88 24.08 -13.48
N GLY A 34 -31.15 22.97 -13.61
CA GLY A 34 -31.76 21.65 -13.70
C GLY A 34 -32.38 21.35 -15.07
N VAL A 35 -32.02 22.10 -16.12
CA VAL A 35 -32.53 21.88 -17.49
C VAL A 35 -31.55 20.99 -18.26
N LEU A 36 -31.98 19.80 -18.68
CA LEU A 36 -31.21 18.85 -19.48
C LEU A 36 -30.44 19.56 -20.61
N HIS A 37 -29.11 19.62 -20.49
CA HIS A 37 -28.24 20.35 -21.42
C HIS A 37 -27.87 19.47 -22.61
N VAL A 38 -28.85 18.92 -23.31
CA VAL A 38 -28.59 18.24 -24.59
C VAL A 38 -29.75 18.51 -25.56
N LYS A 39 -29.77 19.71 -26.13
CA LYS A 39 -30.40 19.96 -27.45
C LYS A 39 -29.46 19.56 -28.61
N GLY A 40 -28.26 19.02 -28.35
CA GLY A 40 -27.19 18.67 -29.30
C GLY A 40 -26.68 17.21 -29.17
N SER A 41 -25.43 16.94 -29.57
CA SER A 41 -24.81 15.61 -29.50
C SER A 41 -24.27 15.32 -28.09
N LEU A 42 -24.22 14.04 -27.69
CA LEU A 42 -23.72 13.62 -26.37
C LEU A 42 -22.26 14.00 -26.12
N TYR A 43 -21.49 14.19 -27.19
CA TYR A 43 -20.04 14.35 -27.13
C TYR A 43 -19.58 15.78 -27.47
N ASP A 44 -20.49 16.73 -27.68
CA ASP A 44 -20.13 18.10 -28.09
C ASP A 44 -19.27 18.85 -27.03
N ALA A 45 -19.39 18.47 -25.76
CA ALA A 45 -18.59 19.02 -24.67
C ALA A 45 -17.32 18.21 -24.35
N ASP A 46 -17.08 17.09 -25.07
CA ASP A 46 -16.03 16.09 -24.80
C ASP A 46 -15.97 15.58 -23.36
N GLN A 47 -16.97 15.83 -22.51
CA GLN A 47 -16.95 15.48 -21.09
C GLN A 47 -17.60 14.13 -20.80
N PHE A 48 -18.53 13.69 -21.64
CA PHE A 48 -19.16 12.38 -21.48
C PHE A 48 -18.24 11.26 -21.97
N THR A 49 -17.98 10.29 -21.09
CA THR A 49 -17.06 9.17 -21.35
C THR A 49 -17.77 7.83 -21.61
N GLY A 50 -19.10 7.77 -21.44
CA GLY A 50 -19.88 6.56 -21.60
C GLY A 50 -20.18 6.20 -23.06
N THR A 51 -20.74 5.00 -23.28
CA THR A 51 -21.19 4.58 -24.61
C THR A 51 -22.48 5.31 -25.02
N PRO A 52 -22.82 5.35 -26.33
CA PRO A 52 -24.10 5.88 -26.79
C PRO A 52 -25.30 5.15 -26.14
N PHE A 53 -25.18 3.84 -25.92
CA PHE A 53 -26.19 3.07 -25.19
C PHE A 53 -26.31 3.50 -23.73
N ALA A 54 -25.19 3.77 -23.05
CA ALA A 54 -25.22 4.33 -21.70
C ALA A 54 -25.93 5.68 -21.68
N GLY A 55 -25.63 6.57 -22.65
CA GLY A 55 -26.32 7.85 -22.77
C GLY A 55 -27.84 7.70 -22.97
N LEU A 56 -28.26 6.74 -23.79
CA LEU A 56 -29.68 6.44 -24.01
C LEU A 56 -30.38 5.96 -22.73
N VAL A 57 -29.75 5.07 -21.96
CA VAL A 57 -30.29 4.55 -20.70
C VAL A 57 -30.33 5.62 -19.61
N LEU A 58 -29.35 6.52 -19.61
CA LEU A 58 -29.22 7.56 -18.57
C LEU A 58 -30.09 8.79 -18.84
N LYS A 59 -30.47 9.06 -20.09
CA LYS A 59 -31.30 10.21 -20.46
C LYS A 59 -32.60 10.34 -19.65
N PRO A 60 -33.41 9.27 -19.45
CA PRO A 60 -34.61 9.35 -18.59
C PRO A 60 -34.28 9.50 -17.11
N LEU A 61 -33.17 8.91 -16.65
CA LEU A 61 -32.72 8.97 -15.26
C LEU A 61 -32.24 10.38 -14.89
N ALA A 62 -31.54 11.06 -15.79
CA ALA A 62 -31.10 12.44 -15.62
C ALA A 62 -32.29 13.40 -15.44
N ALA A 63 -33.30 13.31 -16.30
CA ALA A 63 -34.53 14.11 -16.18
C ALA A 63 -35.29 13.87 -14.85
N SER A 64 -35.23 12.65 -14.30
CA SER A 64 -35.81 12.37 -12.98
C SER A 64 -34.93 12.85 -11.81
N ALA A 65 -33.60 12.90 -12.01
CA ALA A 65 -32.63 13.37 -11.04
C ALA A 65 -32.68 14.89 -10.88
N GLU A 66 -33.11 15.64 -11.91
CA GLU A 66 -33.34 17.09 -11.89
C GLU A 66 -34.28 17.55 -10.75
N ASN A 67 -35.24 16.73 -10.30
CA ASN A 67 -36.18 17.12 -9.23
C ASN A 67 -35.68 16.81 -7.81
N ALA A 68 -34.59 16.05 -7.66
CA ALA A 68 -34.02 15.64 -6.36
C ALA A 68 -32.47 15.82 -6.27
N LEU A 69 -31.92 16.53 -7.27
CA LEU A 69 -30.58 16.99 -7.70
C LEU A 69 -29.28 16.28 -7.25
N GLY A 70 -29.29 15.47 -6.19
CA GLY A 70 -28.09 14.75 -5.77
C GLY A 70 -28.35 13.70 -4.68
N LEU A 71 -29.42 13.86 -3.89
CA LEU A 71 -29.78 12.87 -2.88
C LEU A 71 -30.18 11.55 -3.54
N ALA A 72 -31.12 11.57 -4.49
CA ALA A 72 -31.59 10.37 -5.18
C ALA A 72 -30.42 9.61 -5.86
N TRP A 73 -29.53 10.33 -6.54
CA TRP A 73 -28.35 9.75 -7.17
C TRP A 73 -27.37 9.16 -6.15
N THR A 74 -27.09 9.88 -5.06
CA THR A 74 -26.20 9.42 -3.98
C THR A 74 -26.78 8.17 -3.33
N PHE A 75 -28.05 8.19 -2.92
CA PHE A 75 -28.73 7.03 -2.33
C PHE A 75 -28.80 5.84 -3.30
N GLY A 76 -29.10 6.08 -4.57
CA GLY A 76 -29.11 5.06 -5.61
C GLY A 76 -27.73 4.42 -5.80
N THR A 77 -26.68 5.23 -5.89
CA THR A 77 -25.29 4.76 -6.00
C THR A 77 -24.88 3.96 -4.76
N LEU A 78 -25.23 4.43 -3.56
CA LEU A 78 -24.94 3.71 -2.32
C LEU A 78 -25.72 2.39 -2.21
N LEU A 79 -26.95 2.33 -2.73
CA LEU A 79 -27.72 1.09 -2.84
C LEU A 79 -27.03 0.12 -3.82
N LEU A 80 -26.56 0.58 -4.98
CA LEU A 80 -25.79 -0.23 -5.92
C LEU A 80 -24.50 -0.78 -5.28
N VAL A 81 -23.79 0.03 -4.49
CA VAL A 81 -22.62 -0.40 -3.72
C VAL A 81 -22.99 -1.49 -2.71
N ALA A 82 -24.10 -1.31 -1.98
CA ALA A 82 -24.58 -2.28 -1.01
C ALA A 82 -24.96 -3.62 -1.67
N LEU A 83 -25.66 -3.57 -2.81
CA LEU A 83 -26.02 -4.73 -3.60
C LEU A 83 -24.77 -5.45 -4.12
N LEU A 84 -23.83 -4.71 -4.73
CA LEU A 84 -22.58 -5.27 -5.24
C LEU A 84 -21.77 -5.95 -4.13
N GLY A 85 -21.58 -5.27 -2.99
CA GLY A 85 -20.88 -5.83 -1.82
C GLY A 85 -21.56 -7.09 -1.29
N THR A 86 -22.89 -7.12 -1.30
CA THR A 86 -23.68 -8.28 -0.87
C THR A 86 -23.52 -9.47 -1.82
N VAL A 87 -23.60 -9.24 -3.14
CA VAL A 87 -23.42 -10.30 -4.14
C VAL A 87 -21.99 -10.83 -4.11
N ALA A 88 -20.98 -9.95 -4.05
CA ALA A 88 -19.57 -10.34 -3.96
C ALA A 88 -19.28 -11.15 -2.68
N ALA A 89 -19.82 -10.74 -1.53
CA ALA A 89 -19.67 -11.46 -0.27
C ALA A 89 -20.31 -12.86 -0.30
N ARG A 90 -21.48 -13.02 -0.94
CA ARG A 90 -22.14 -14.31 -1.12
C ARG A 90 -21.44 -15.21 -2.14
N ALA A 91 -20.71 -14.61 -3.08
CA ALA A 91 -19.92 -15.31 -4.11
C ALA A 91 -18.55 -15.81 -3.61
N LEU A 92 -18.21 -15.64 -2.33
CA LEU A 92 -16.96 -16.14 -1.77
C LEU A 92 -16.82 -17.66 -1.92
N PRO A 93 -15.61 -18.19 -2.19
CA PRO A 93 -15.38 -19.63 -2.30
C PRO A 93 -15.73 -20.37 -1.01
N GLN A 94 -16.72 -21.27 -1.08
CA GLN A 94 -17.15 -22.10 0.04
C GLN A 94 -16.17 -23.26 0.30
N PRO A 95 -15.99 -23.74 1.55
CA PRO A 95 -16.68 -23.29 2.77
C PRO A 95 -16.06 -22.02 3.37
N VAL A 96 -16.90 -21.11 3.85
CA VAL A 96 -16.48 -19.96 4.67
C VAL A 96 -16.84 -20.17 6.14
N SER A 97 -16.01 -19.67 7.06
CA SER A 97 -16.32 -19.75 8.50
C SER A 97 -17.58 -18.94 8.84
N ARG A 98 -18.29 -19.30 9.92
CA ARG A 98 -19.46 -18.52 10.40
C ARG A 98 -19.13 -17.05 10.62
N ARG A 99 -17.95 -16.74 11.19
CA ARG A 99 -17.48 -15.37 11.39
C ARG A 99 -17.28 -14.65 10.05
N THR A 100 -16.65 -15.32 9.08
CA THR A 100 -16.45 -14.77 7.73
C THR A 100 -17.79 -14.52 7.04
N SER A 101 -18.74 -15.44 7.12
CA SER A 101 -20.07 -15.28 6.53
C SER A 101 -20.82 -14.05 7.09
N LEU A 102 -20.79 -13.85 8.41
CA LEU A 102 -21.42 -12.71 9.07
C LEU A 102 -20.75 -11.37 8.74
N LEU A 103 -19.41 -11.36 8.62
CA LEU A 103 -18.64 -10.12 8.39
C LEU A 103 -18.39 -9.80 6.92
N ALA A 104 -18.56 -10.75 5.99
CA ALA A 104 -18.20 -10.57 4.59
C ALA A 104 -18.96 -9.42 3.94
N VAL A 105 -20.28 -9.34 4.15
CA VAL A 105 -21.12 -8.26 3.59
C VAL A 105 -20.70 -6.88 4.11
N PRO A 106 -20.68 -6.61 5.44
CA PRO A 106 -20.31 -5.28 5.92
C PRO A 106 -18.87 -4.92 5.56
N VAL A 107 -17.92 -5.88 5.56
CA VAL A 107 -16.53 -5.62 5.14
C VAL A 107 -16.46 -5.28 3.66
N ALA A 108 -17.13 -6.04 2.77
CA ALA A 108 -17.15 -5.76 1.34
C ALA A 108 -17.71 -4.37 1.04
N ILE A 109 -18.81 -4.00 1.71
CA ILE A 109 -19.41 -2.66 1.59
C ILE A 109 -18.40 -1.59 2.06
N CYS A 110 -17.77 -1.75 3.23
CA CYS A 110 -16.77 -0.79 3.71
C CYS A 110 -15.60 -0.63 2.72
N LEU A 111 -15.08 -1.74 2.19
CA LEU A 111 -13.98 -1.71 1.22
C LEU A 111 -14.39 -1.01 -0.08
N LEU A 112 -15.59 -1.29 -0.59
CA LEU A 112 -16.15 -0.60 -1.75
C LEU A 112 -16.26 0.90 -1.48
N MET A 113 -16.90 1.31 -0.38
CA MET A 113 -17.11 2.72 -0.04
C MET A 113 -15.82 3.53 0.16
N LEU A 114 -14.74 2.89 0.61
CA LEU A 114 -13.44 3.53 0.78
C LEU A 114 -12.63 3.60 -0.52
N SER A 115 -12.96 2.73 -1.49
CA SER A 115 -12.22 2.60 -2.74
C SER A 115 -12.38 3.80 -3.66
N LEU A 116 -11.29 4.18 -4.31
CA LEU A 116 -11.19 5.24 -5.30
C LEU A 116 -12.24 5.11 -6.40
N PRO A 117 -12.55 3.91 -6.96
CA PRO A 117 -13.58 3.82 -7.98
C PRO A 117 -14.97 4.25 -7.51
N VAL A 118 -15.37 3.88 -6.29
CA VAL A 118 -16.67 4.27 -5.72
C VAL A 118 -16.69 5.73 -5.30
N ARG A 119 -15.61 6.22 -4.69
CA ARG A 119 -15.50 7.66 -4.36
C ARG A 119 -15.61 8.50 -5.63
N ASN A 120 -14.89 8.15 -6.69
CA ASN A 120 -14.98 8.85 -7.97
C ASN A 120 -16.37 8.68 -8.59
N ALA A 121 -17.01 7.52 -8.49
CA ALA A 121 -18.37 7.35 -9.00
C ALA A 121 -19.39 8.26 -8.28
N LEU A 122 -19.24 8.44 -6.96
CA LEU A 122 -20.08 9.35 -6.17
C LEU A 122 -19.77 10.83 -6.45
N TYR A 123 -18.51 11.19 -6.61
CA TYR A 123 -18.08 12.56 -6.89
C TYR A 123 -18.40 13.00 -8.32
N LEU A 124 -18.21 12.12 -9.29
CA LEU A 124 -18.42 12.42 -10.71
C LEU A 124 -19.87 12.18 -11.14
N GLY A 125 -20.63 11.33 -10.43
CA GLY A 125 -21.95 10.90 -10.87
C GLY A 125 -21.90 9.79 -11.94
N GLN A 126 -20.93 8.88 -11.84
CA GLN A 126 -20.68 7.84 -12.85
C GLN A 126 -21.42 6.53 -12.57
N THR A 127 -21.83 5.83 -13.62
CA THR A 127 -22.63 4.58 -13.53
C THR A 127 -21.82 3.29 -13.63
N SER A 128 -20.50 3.39 -13.54
CA SER A 128 -19.53 2.29 -13.65
C SER A 128 -19.72 1.13 -12.66
N ILE A 129 -20.50 1.32 -11.59
CA ILE A 129 -20.88 0.25 -10.66
C ILE A 129 -21.88 -0.73 -11.32
N ILE A 130 -22.75 -0.23 -12.21
CA ILE A 130 -23.82 -1.00 -12.85
C ILE A 130 -23.27 -2.14 -13.72
N PRO A 131 -22.32 -1.93 -14.65
CA PRO A 131 -21.77 -3.02 -15.46
C PRO A 131 -21.17 -4.14 -14.61
N VAL A 132 -20.43 -3.78 -13.55
CA VAL A 132 -19.83 -4.75 -12.62
C VAL A 132 -20.92 -5.54 -11.91
N LEU A 133 -21.93 -4.87 -11.36
CA LEU A 133 -23.05 -5.51 -10.69
C LEU A 133 -23.81 -6.47 -11.62
N LEU A 134 -24.11 -6.05 -12.86
CA LEU A 134 -24.81 -6.87 -13.85
C LEU A 134 -24.05 -8.16 -14.17
N VAL A 135 -22.72 -8.09 -14.32
CA VAL A 135 -21.89 -9.29 -14.51
C VAL A 135 -21.94 -10.20 -13.30
N LEU A 136 -21.82 -9.67 -12.07
CA LEU A 136 -21.91 -10.50 -10.86
C LEU A 136 -23.30 -11.14 -10.72
N LEU A 137 -24.38 -10.40 -10.97
CA LEU A 137 -25.74 -10.96 -10.95
C LEU A 137 -25.90 -12.07 -12.00
N GLY A 138 -25.41 -11.83 -13.22
CA GLY A 138 -25.40 -12.83 -14.28
C GLY A 138 -24.61 -14.08 -13.91
N CYS A 139 -23.47 -13.95 -13.22
CA CYS A 139 -22.63 -15.07 -12.85
C CYS A 139 -23.15 -15.86 -11.62
N PHE A 140 -23.75 -15.18 -10.64
CA PHE A 140 -23.99 -15.73 -9.30
C PHE A 140 -25.46 -15.80 -8.86
N THR A 141 -26.36 -14.96 -9.38
CA THR A 141 -27.75 -14.87 -8.85
C THR A 141 -28.79 -15.39 -9.83
N VAL A 142 -28.66 -15.06 -11.12
CA VAL A 142 -29.67 -15.42 -12.12
C VAL A 142 -29.57 -16.90 -12.48
N ARG A 143 -30.74 -17.57 -12.49
CA ARG A 143 -30.86 -18.95 -12.94
C ARG A 143 -31.06 -18.98 -14.45
N GLY A 144 -30.29 -19.84 -15.13
CA GLY A 144 -30.39 -20.06 -16.57
C GLY A 144 -29.37 -19.28 -17.40
N GLN A 145 -28.78 -19.96 -18.38
CA GLN A 145 -27.67 -19.42 -19.19
C GLN A 145 -28.09 -18.21 -20.04
N ARG A 146 -29.31 -18.20 -20.60
CA ARG A 146 -29.77 -17.08 -21.44
C ARG A 146 -29.92 -15.79 -20.63
N ALA A 147 -30.68 -15.83 -19.54
CA ALA A 147 -30.88 -14.66 -18.69
C ALA A 147 -29.57 -14.13 -18.07
N SER A 148 -28.66 -15.04 -17.68
CA SER A 148 -27.28 -14.70 -17.30
C SER A 148 -26.55 -13.96 -18.42
N GLY A 149 -26.64 -14.47 -19.65
CA GLY A 149 -26.03 -13.85 -20.83
C GLY A 149 -26.61 -12.48 -21.18
N VAL A 150 -27.93 -12.27 -21.02
CA VAL A 150 -28.58 -10.96 -21.21
C VAL A 150 -27.97 -9.91 -20.27
N LEU A 151 -27.86 -10.20 -18.97
CA LEU A 151 -27.28 -9.23 -18.02
C LEU A 151 -25.83 -8.86 -18.38
N ILE A 152 -25.02 -9.86 -18.73
CA ILE A 152 -23.62 -9.63 -19.14
C ILE A 152 -23.56 -8.88 -20.48
N GLY A 153 -24.51 -9.11 -21.39
CA GLY A 153 -24.62 -8.40 -22.67
C GLY A 153 -24.99 -6.93 -22.49
N VAL A 154 -25.93 -6.62 -21.59
CA VAL A 154 -26.25 -5.24 -21.21
C VAL A 154 -25.04 -4.58 -20.55
N ALA A 155 -24.35 -5.28 -19.65
CA ALA A 155 -23.12 -4.79 -19.05
C ALA A 155 -22.06 -4.45 -20.11
N ALA A 156 -21.90 -5.31 -21.12
CA ALA A 156 -21.01 -5.08 -22.25
C ALA A 156 -21.45 -3.91 -23.13
N ALA A 157 -22.75 -3.66 -23.28
CA ALA A 157 -23.23 -2.50 -24.04
C ALA A 157 -22.94 -1.17 -23.31
N LEU A 158 -22.94 -1.19 -21.97
CA LEU A 158 -22.49 -0.07 -21.14
C LEU A 158 -20.96 0.08 -21.10
N GLN A 159 -20.23 -1.04 -21.13
CA GLN A 159 -18.77 -1.09 -21.10
C GLN A 159 -18.25 -2.19 -22.05
N PRO A 160 -17.90 -1.84 -23.31
CA PRO A 160 -17.59 -2.82 -24.37
C PRO A 160 -16.49 -3.83 -24.05
N ALA A 161 -15.51 -3.42 -23.25
CA ALA A 161 -14.44 -4.31 -22.77
C ALA A 161 -14.96 -5.59 -22.07
N LEU A 162 -16.17 -5.55 -21.51
CA LEU A 162 -16.79 -6.70 -20.84
C LEU A 162 -17.26 -7.79 -21.81
N LEU A 163 -17.25 -7.58 -23.14
CA LEU A 163 -17.43 -8.67 -24.10
C LEU A 163 -16.42 -9.79 -23.90
N LEU A 164 -15.25 -9.52 -23.32
CA LEU A 164 -14.24 -10.52 -23.00
C LEU A 164 -14.76 -11.65 -22.08
N PHE A 165 -15.81 -11.40 -21.30
CA PHE A 165 -16.47 -12.43 -20.48
C PHE A 165 -17.07 -13.57 -21.32
N THR A 166 -17.38 -13.33 -22.60
CA THR A 166 -17.85 -14.38 -23.52
C THR A 166 -16.86 -15.54 -23.63
N VAL A 167 -15.55 -15.25 -23.59
CA VAL A 167 -14.48 -16.25 -23.63
C VAL A 167 -14.48 -17.09 -22.35
N LEU A 168 -14.60 -16.44 -21.18
CA LEU A 168 -14.71 -17.14 -19.89
C LEU A 168 -15.94 -18.06 -19.88
N LEU A 169 -17.10 -17.56 -20.31
CA LEU A 169 -18.35 -18.33 -20.39
C LEU A 169 -18.22 -19.51 -21.35
N TRP A 170 -17.59 -19.31 -22.51
CA TRP A 170 -17.38 -20.35 -23.50
C TRP A 170 -16.48 -21.47 -22.96
N CYS A 171 -15.31 -21.11 -22.42
CA CYS A 171 -14.33 -22.04 -21.87
C CYS A 171 -14.81 -22.75 -20.59
N THR A 172 -15.85 -22.25 -19.93
CA THR A 172 -16.51 -22.88 -18.79
C THR A 172 -17.77 -23.67 -19.19
N GLY A 173 -18.03 -23.83 -20.49
CA GLY A 173 -19.13 -24.64 -21.02
C GLY A 173 -20.49 -23.94 -21.08
N ARG A 174 -20.57 -22.64 -20.76
CA ARG A 174 -21.81 -21.85 -20.76
C ARG A 174 -22.12 -21.25 -22.14
N ARG A 175 -22.18 -22.09 -23.18
CA ARG A 175 -22.31 -21.63 -24.58
C ARG A 175 -23.57 -20.80 -24.84
N ARG A 176 -24.71 -21.14 -24.22
CA ARG A 176 -25.95 -20.36 -24.41
C ARG A 176 -25.85 -18.97 -23.77
N ALA A 177 -25.06 -18.84 -22.69
CA ALA A 177 -24.79 -17.54 -22.08
C ALA A 177 -23.90 -16.71 -23.00
N THR A 178 -22.83 -17.29 -23.55
CA THR A 178 -21.97 -16.63 -24.56
C THR A 178 -22.78 -16.08 -25.73
N LEU A 179 -23.62 -16.91 -26.35
CA LEU A 179 -24.45 -16.49 -27.48
C LEU A 179 -25.44 -15.39 -27.09
N SER A 180 -26.10 -15.54 -25.93
CA SER A 180 -27.03 -14.54 -25.43
C SER A 180 -26.34 -13.21 -25.09
N THR A 181 -25.12 -13.24 -24.55
CA THR A 181 -24.31 -12.04 -24.29
C THR A 181 -23.99 -11.31 -25.59
N GLY A 182 -23.50 -12.03 -26.61
CA GLY A 182 -23.21 -11.44 -27.91
C GLY A 182 -24.45 -10.85 -28.58
N ALA A 183 -25.56 -11.60 -28.57
CA ALA A 183 -26.83 -11.14 -29.15
C ALA A 183 -27.40 -9.91 -28.43
N THR A 184 -27.39 -9.89 -27.09
CA THR A 184 -27.86 -8.73 -26.32
C THR A 184 -26.97 -7.52 -26.52
N PHE A 185 -25.64 -7.69 -26.53
CA PHE A 185 -24.73 -6.59 -26.86
C PHE A 185 -25.04 -5.98 -28.23
N ALA A 186 -25.12 -6.84 -29.27
CA ALA A 186 -25.43 -6.39 -30.62
C ALA A 186 -26.79 -5.67 -30.70
N ALA A 187 -27.82 -6.19 -30.03
CA ALA A 187 -29.14 -5.57 -29.99
C ALA A 187 -29.12 -4.19 -29.29
N CYS A 188 -28.45 -4.06 -28.14
CA CYS A 188 -28.31 -2.79 -27.44
C CYS A 188 -27.49 -1.76 -28.24
N THR A 189 -26.40 -2.19 -28.88
CA THR A 189 -25.60 -1.32 -29.74
C THR A 189 -26.37 -0.89 -30.98
N ALA A 190 -27.12 -1.79 -31.63
CA ALA A 190 -27.98 -1.45 -32.75
C ALA A 190 -29.09 -0.47 -32.37
N LEU A 191 -29.70 -0.65 -31.19
CA LEU A 191 -30.68 0.29 -30.64
C LEU A 191 -30.07 1.68 -30.43
N ALA A 192 -28.84 1.75 -29.90
CA ALA A 192 -28.14 3.01 -29.72
C ALA A 192 -27.81 3.70 -31.06
N TRP A 193 -27.37 2.93 -32.07
CA TRP A 193 -27.16 3.45 -33.43
C TRP A 193 -28.44 3.96 -34.09
N ALA A 194 -29.57 3.27 -33.87
CA ALA A 194 -30.86 3.69 -34.41
C ALA A 194 -31.38 4.98 -33.75
N ALA A 195 -31.16 5.15 -32.45
CA ALA A 195 -31.63 6.31 -31.70
C ALA A 195 -30.67 7.51 -31.73
N LEU A 196 -29.36 7.26 -31.78
CA LEU A 196 -28.28 8.24 -31.70
C LEU A 196 -27.20 7.95 -32.75
N PRO A 197 -27.50 8.07 -34.06
CA PRO A 197 -26.60 7.67 -35.13
C PRO A 197 -25.31 8.50 -35.17
N HIS A 198 -25.42 9.82 -35.03
CA HIS A 198 -24.27 10.72 -35.03
C HIS A 198 -23.32 10.42 -33.85
N ASP A 199 -23.85 10.37 -32.63
CA ASP A 199 -23.07 10.04 -31.42
C ASP A 199 -22.43 8.66 -31.51
N SER A 200 -23.10 7.70 -32.16
CA SER A 200 -22.56 6.36 -32.35
C SER A 200 -21.37 6.35 -33.30
N VAL A 201 -21.41 7.14 -34.39
CA VAL A 201 -20.25 7.34 -35.28
C VAL A 201 -19.11 8.03 -34.52
N THR A 202 -19.42 9.06 -33.74
CA THR A 202 -18.42 9.78 -32.93
C THR A 202 -17.72 8.85 -31.95
N TYR A 203 -18.46 8.05 -31.18
CA TYR A 203 -17.88 7.15 -30.19
C TYR A 203 -17.06 6.01 -30.81
N TRP A 204 -17.63 5.29 -31.79
CA TRP A 204 -17.00 4.07 -32.33
C TRP A 204 -15.91 4.36 -33.35
N VAL A 205 -16.06 5.42 -34.16
CA VAL A 205 -15.16 5.71 -35.27
C VAL A 205 -14.17 6.82 -34.91
N HIS A 206 -14.65 7.95 -34.38
CA HIS A 206 -13.78 9.12 -34.16
C HIS A 206 -12.95 8.97 -32.89
N HIS A 207 -13.57 8.50 -31.81
CA HIS A 207 -12.90 8.24 -30.54
C HIS A 207 -12.47 6.78 -30.35
N LEU A 208 -12.59 5.90 -31.36
CA LEU A 208 -12.15 4.49 -31.27
C LEU A 208 -12.52 3.81 -29.93
N ALA A 209 -13.81 3.86 -29.58
CA ALA A 209 -14.36 3.38 -28.30
C ALA A 209 -13.99 4.24 -27.06
N GLY A 210 -13.98 5.56 -27.24
CA GLY A 210 -13.91 6.55 -26.16
C GLY A 210 -12.51 7.03 -25.77
N VAL A 211 -11.52 6.84 -26.65
CA VAL A 211 -10.21 7.49 -26.58
C VAL A 211 -10.35 9.00 -26.73
N GLY A 212 -9.85 9.74 -25.75
CA GLY A 212 -9.83 11.21 -25.75
C GLY A 212 -11.10 11.88 -25.22
N LEU A 213 -12.14 11.11 -24.93
CA LEU A 213 -13.32 11.63 -24.22
C LEU A 213 -13.01 11.83 -22.73
N GLY A 214 -13.58 12.86 -22.12
CA GLY A 214 -13.44 13.26 -20.71
C GLY A 214 -12.13 13.96 -20.39
N ALA A 215 -11.00 13.38 -20.78
CA ALA A 215 -9.68 13.97 -20.60
C ALA A 215 -8.69 13.44 -21.65
N ARG A 216 -7.50 14.05 -21.69
CA ARG A 216 -6.43 13.59 -22.57
C ARG A 216 -6.12 12.09 -22.35
N PRO A 217 -5.85 11.32 -23.42
CA PRO A 217 -5.59 9.87 -23.31
C PRO A 217 -4.41 9.49 -22.40
N ASP A 218 -3.43 10.37 -22.23
CA ASP A 218 -2.26 10.21 -21.36
C ASP A 218 -2.52 10.63 -19.90
N SER A 219 -3.69 11.20 -19.59
CA SER A 219 -4.03 11.68 -18.25
C SER A 219 -3.91 10.60 -17.16
N LEU A 220 -3.60 11.01 -15.93
CA LEU A 220 -3.51 10.11 -14.77
C LEU A 220 -4.84 9.41 -14.43
N GLY A 221 -5.95 9.92 -14.96
CA GLY A 221 -7.27 9.30 -14.87
C GLY A 221 -7.37 8.01 -15.70
N ASN A 222 -6.64 7.92 -16.81
CA ASN A 222 -6.64 6.75 -17.68
C ASN A 222 -5.61 5.70 -17.21
N GLN A 223 -6.10 4.62 -16.61
CA GLN A 223 -5.32 3.51 -16.06
C GLN A 223 -5.35 2.26 -16.97
N SER A 224 -5.38 2.46 -18.29
CA SER A 224 -5.20 1.39 -19.29
C SER A 224 -3.74 1.21 -19.73
N LEU A 225 -3.42 0.08 -20.38
CA LEU A 225 -2.12 -0.14 -21.02
C LEU A 225 -1.79 0.95 -22.04
N HIS A 226 -2.78 1.36 -22.83
CA HIS A 226 -2.64 2.43 -23.81
C HIS A 226 -2.28 3.77 -23.15
N GLY A 227 -3.00 4.17 -22.10
CA GLY A 227 -2.67 5.38 -21.35
C GLY A 227 -1.26 5.35 -20.74
N ALA A 228 -0.80 4.18 -20.29
CA ALA A 228 0.56 4.01 -19.76
C ALA A 228 1.65 4.15 -20.84
N LEU A 229 1.41 3.61 -22.04
CA LEU A 229 2.31 3.77 -23.18
C LEU A 229 2.42 5.24 -23.61
N LEU A 230 1.29 5.93 -23.70
CA LEU A 230 1.26 7.36 -24.01
C LEU A 230 2.03 8.20 -22.98
N ARG A 231 1.85 7.92 -21.68
CA ARG A 231 2.63 8.57 -20.61
C ARG A 231 4.13 8.30 -20.68
N SER A 232 4.54 7.19 -21.29
CA SER A 232 5.95 6.89 -21.53
C SER A 232 6.54 7.60 -22.75
N GLY A 233 5.72 8.34 -23.50
CA GLY A 233 6.11 9.07 -24.71
C GLY A 233 5.98 8.26 -25.99
N ALA A 234 5.41 7.05 -25.96
CA ALA A 234 5.14 6.28 -27.17
C ALA A 234 4.02 6.96 -27.97
N THR A 235 4.25 7.23 -29.25
CA THR A 235 3.24 7.80 -30.15
C THR A 235 3.29 7.15 -31.54
N GLY A 236 2.17 7.19 -32.27
CA GLY A 236 2.10 6.78 -33.68
C GLY A 236 2.04 5.25 -33.90
N PRO A 237 2.57 4.72 -35.01
CA PRO A 237 2.43 3.29 -35.33
C PRO A 237 3.07 2.35 -34.29
N LEU A 238 4.17 2.77 -33.68
CA LEU A 238 4.86 1.99 -32.64
C LEU A 238 3.99 1.82 -31.39
N GLU A 239 3.33 2.88 -30.96
CA GLU A 239 2.40 2.86 -29.83
C GLU A 239 1.27 1.85 -30.05
N ILE A 240 0.63 1.89 -31.22
CA ILE A 240 -0.44 0.96 -31.60
C ILE A 240 0.08 -0.49 -31.61
N ALA A 241 1.24 -0.72 -32.23
CA ALA A 241 1.85 -2.05 -32.29
C ALA A 241 2.17 -2.59 -30.89
N LEU A 242 2.75 -1.76 -30.01
CA LEU A 242 3.04 -2.12 -28.63
C LEU A 242 1.76 -2.37 -27.82
N PHE A 243 0.74 -1.54 -27.99
CA PHE A 243 -0.55 -1.72 -27.32
C PHE A 243 -1.21 -3.04 -27.72
N LEU A 244 -1.25 -3.37 -29.02
CA LEU A 244 -1.80 -4.63 -29.51
C LEU A 244 -0.99 -5.84 -29.03
N ALA A 245 0.35 -5.76 -29.08
CA ALA A 245 1.22 -6.85 -28.64
C ALA A 245 1.10 -7.11 -27.13
N LEU A 246 1.16 -6.05 -26.31
CA LEU A 246 1.00 -6.15 -24.86
C LEU A 246 -0.43 -6.57 -24.48
N GLY A 247 -1.44 -6.06 -25.19
CA GLY A 247 -2.83 -6.47 -25.02
C GLY A 247 -3.02 -7.96 -25.30
N ALA A 248 -2.48 -8.46 -26.42
CA ALA A 248 -2.50 -9.89 -26.76
C ALA A 248 -1.77 -10.74 -25.71
N LEU A 249 -0.63 -10.27 -25.18
CA LEU A 249 0.09 -10.93 -24.10
C LEU A 249 -0.76 -11.01 -22.82
N VAL A 250 -1.41 -9.92 -22.43
CA VAL A 250 -2.25 -9.88 -21.23
C VAL A 250 -3.49 -10.77 -21.38
N VAL A 251 -4.11 -10.82 -22.56
CA VAL A 251 -5.20 -11.77 -22.86
C VAL A 251 -4.68 -13.22 -22.80
N GLY A 252 -3.56 -13.49 -23.46
CA GLY A 252 -2.95 -14.82 -23.55
C GLY A 252 -2.49 -15.39 -22.22
N LEU A 253 -2.08 -14.54 -21.28
CA LEU A 253 -1.72 -14.95 -19.91
C LEU A 253 -2.92 -14.95 -18.96
N GLY A 254 -3.74 -13.90 -18.99
CA GLY A 254 -4.79 -13.66 -18.01
C GLY A 254 -6.04 -14.52 -18.19
N LEU A 255 -6.52 -14.73 -19.43
CA LEU A 255 -7.73 -15.53 -19.65
C LEU A 255 -7.56 -17.01 -19.33
N PRO A 256 -6.47 -17.71 -19.73
CA PRO A 256 -6.26 -19.09 -19.31
C PRO A 256 -6.21 -19.24 -17.79
N ARG A 257 -5.62 -18.26 -17.09
CA ARG A 257 -5.61 -18.22 -15.62
C ARG A 257 -7.02 -18.07 -15.05
N ALA A 258 -7.82 -17.13 -15.57
CA ALA A 258 -9.21 -16.97 -15.16
C ALA A 258 -10.02 -18.26 -15.36
N VAL A 259 -9.90 -18.90 -16.53
CA VAL A 259 -10.55 -20.18 -16.82
C VAL A 259 -10.11 -21.28 -15.85
N ARG A 260 -8.81 -21.35 -15.54
CA ARG A 260 -8.29 -22.30 -14.54
C ARG A 260 -8.92 -22.07 -13.18
N TYR A 261 -9.02 -20.82 -12.71
CA TYR A 261 -9.67 -20.51 -11.42
C TYR A 261 -11.17 -20.82 -11.43
N ALA A 262 -11.86 -20.63 -12.55
CA ALA A 262 -13.26 -20.99 -12.68
C ALA A 262 -13.46 -22.51 -12.57
N LYS A 263 -12.63 -23.29 -13.29
CA LYS A 263 -12.64 -24.78 -13.22
C LYS A 263 -12.25 -25.30 -11.84
N ASP A 264 -11.35 -24.59 -11.17
CA ASP A 264 -10.96 -24.84 -9.78
C ASP A 264 -12.03 -24.37 -8.77
N GLY A 265 -13.25 -24.01 -9.18
CA GLY A 265 -14.34 -23.65 -8.26
C GLY A 265 -14.14 -22.31 -7.53
N GLN A 266 -13.32 -21.41 -8.08
CA GLN A 266 -13.07 -20.05 -7.60
C GLN A 266 -13.65 -19.03 -8.59
N LEU A 267 -14.95 -19.12 -8.88
CA LEU A 267 -15.60 -18.32 -9.92
C LEU A 267 -15.49 -16.80 -9.69
N LEU A 268 -15.56 -16.33 -8.44
CA LEU A 268 -15.41 -14.89 -8.13
C LEU A 268 -14.00 -14.37 -8.47
N LEU A 269 -12.97 -15.17 -8.19
CA LEU A 269 -11.61 -14.84 -8.59
C LEU A 269 -11.47 -14.86 -10.12
N ALA A 270 -12.06 -15.83 -10.80
CA ALA A 270 -12.06 -15.88 -12.26
C ALA A 270 -12.71 -14.64 -12.88
N VAL A 271 -13.88 -14.25 -12.38
CA VAL A 271 -14.59 -13.03 -12.81
C VAL A 271 -13.75 -11.78 -12.55
N ALA A 272 -13.12 -11.67 -11.38
CA ALA A 272 -12.25 -10.54 -11.05
C ALA A 272 -11.02 -10.47 -11.98
N VAL A 273 -10.37 -11.60 -12.25
CA VAL A 273 -9.21 -11.68 -13.15
C VAL A 273 -9.62 -11.35 -14.59
N THR A 274 -10.74 -11.86 -15.10
CA THR A 274 -11.26 -11.50 -16.43
C THR A 274 -11.57 -10.01 -16.52
N GLY A 275 -12.17 -9.43 -15.47
CA GLY A 275 -12.38 -7.98 -15.37
C GLY A 275 -11.08 -7.19 -15.39
N CYS A 276 -10.04 -7.65 -14.67
CA CYS A 276 -8.71 -7.03 -14.69
C CYS A 276 -8.09 -7.06 -16.09
N VAL A 277 -8.22 -8.18 -16.83
CA VAL A 277 -7.78 -8.27 -18.22
C VAL A 277 -8.55 -7.26 -19.09
N ALA A 278 -9.88 -7.23 -18.97
CA ALA A 278 -10.74 -6.34 -19.76
C ALA A 278 -10.37 -4.86 -19.59
N VAL A 279 -10.17 -4.40 -18.34
CA VAL A 279 -9.80 -3.00 -18.08
C VAL A 279 -8.34 -2.69 -18.43
N ALA A 280 -7.43 -3.67 -18.40
CA ALA A 280 -6.05 -3.45 -18.82
C ALA A 280 -5.94 -3.21 -20.34
N ILE A 281 -6.69 -3.97 -21.14
CA ILE A 281 -6.62 -3.96 -22.60
C ILE A 281 -7.59 -2.97 -23.26
N SER A 282 -8.48 -2.33 -22.50
CA SER A 282 -9.35 -1.28 -23.02
C SER A 282 -8.50 -0.08 -23.47
N PRO A 283 -8.81 0.60 -24.59
CA PRO A 283 -8.08 1.80 -25.01
C PRO A 283 -8.09 2.90 -23.94
N THR A 284 -9.23 3.07 -23.28
CA THR A 284 -9.40 3.95 -22.11
C THR A 284 -10.04 3.20 -20.96
N THR A 285 -9.47 3.39 -19.76
CA THR A 285 -9.99 2.86 -18.51
C THR A 285 -9.91 3.93 -17.44
N TRP A 286 -11.04 4.51 -17.09
CA TRP A 286 -11.10 5.53 -16.05
C TRP A 286 -11.01 4.92 -14.65
N GLN A 287 -10.54 5.71 -13.68
CA GLN A 287 -10.40 5.27 -12.28
C GLN A 287 -11.68 4.67 -11.68
N HIS A 288 -12.86 5.15 -12.09
CA HIS A 288 -14.16 4.64 -11.64
C HIS A 288 -14.50 3.23 -12.18
N GLN A 289 -13.80 2.73 -13.22
CA GLN A 289 -14.03 1.41 -13.83
C GLN A 289 -13.17 0.28 -13.22
N LEU A 290 -12.32 0.59 -12.22
CA LEU A 290 -11.28 -0.31 -11.71
C LEU A 290 -11.74 -1.24 -10.57
N LEU A 291 -13.06 -1.36 -10.34
CA LEU A 291 -13.65 -2.20 -9.28
C LEU A 291 -13.25 -3.69 -9.37
N TRP A 292 -12.90 -4.17 -10.56
CA TRP A 292 -12.45 -5.56 -10.78
C TRP A 292 -11.21 -5.93 -9.95
N LEU A 293 -10.28 -4.98 -9.76
CA LEU A 293 -9.10 -5.20 -8.94
C LEU A 293 -9.47 -5.43 -7.47
N LEU A 294 -10.46 -4.68 -6.96
CA LEU A 294 -10.94 -4.85 -5.59
C LEU A 294 -11.59 -6.23 -5.39
N LEU A 295 -12.31 -6.74 -6.40
CA LEU A 295 -12.87 -8.09 -6.36
C LEU A 295 -11.76 -9.17 -6.34
N ALA A 296 -10.58 -8.89 -6.90
CA ALA A 296 -9.46 -9.83 -6.89
C ALA A 296 -8.84 -10.03 -5.48
N VAL A 297 -9.23 -9.25 -4.47
CA VAL A 297 -8.85 -9.43 -3.06
C VAL A 297 -9.19 -10.84 -2.54
N VAL A 298 -10.19 -11.50 -3.11
CA VAL A 298 -10.59 -12.86 -2.71
C VAL A 298 -9.53 -13.93 -3.02
N GLY A 299 -8.59 -13.60 -3.92
CA GLY A 299 -7.49 -14.48 -4.29
C GLY A 299 -6.51 -14.69 -3.12
N ARG A 300 -6.20 -15.95 -2.83
CA ARG A 300 -5.26 -16.33 -1.76
C ARG A 300 -3.85 -16.44 -2.32
N VAL A 301 -2.88 -15.81 -1.65
CA VAL A 301 -1.46 -15.82 -2.05
C VAL A 301 -0.59 -16.33 -0.90
N GLY A 302 0.48 -17.03 -1.24
CA GLY A 302 1.53 -17.45 -0.30
C GLY A 302 1.16 -18.66 0.57
N ARG A 303 2.15 -19.48 0.94
CA ARG A 303 1.92 -20.70 1.73
C ARG A 303 1.71 -20.42 3.22
N ARG A 304 2.31 -19.34 3.75
CA ARG A 304 2.27 -18.97 5.17
C ARG A 304 1.04 -18.13 5.48
N ALA A 305 0.52 -18.26 6.71
CA ALA A 305 -0.61 -17.45 7.18
C ALA A 305 -0.30 -15.94 7.15
N ALA A 306 0.96 -15.55 7.41
CA ALA A 306 1.40 -14.15 7.36
C ALA A 306 1.35 -13.55 5.95
N ASP A 307 1.58 -14.35 4.91
CA ASP A 307 1.62 -13.88 3.51
C ASP A 307 0.21 -13.69 2.92
N ARG A 308 -0.81 -14.28 3.54
CA ARG A 308 -2.21 -14.22 3.07
C ARG A 308 -2.76 -12.80 3.00
N TYR A 309 -2.21 -11.90 3.79
CA TYR A 309 -2.64 -10.51 3.85
C TYR A 309 -1.95 -9.63 2.81
N LEU A 310 -0.82 -10.06 2.24
CA LEU A 310 -0.01 -9.21 1.34
C LEU A 310 -0.86 -8.69 0.17
N TRP A 311 -1.52 -9.58 -0.55
CA TRP A 311 -2.32 -9.22 -1.71
C TRP A 311 -3.55 -8.37 -1.36
N PRO A 312 -4.43 -8.78 -0.42
CA PRO A 312 -5.52 -7.94 0.06
C PRO A 312 -5.08 -6.55 0.50
N VAL A 313 -4.00 -6.45 1.30
CA VAL A 313 -3.52 -5.16 1.82
C VAL A 313 -2.98 -4.30 0.69
N ALA A 314 -2.20 -4.87 -0.24
CA ALA A 314 -1.69 -4.14 -1.39
C ALA A 314 -2.84 -3.58 -2.26
N VAL A 315 -3.85 -4.40 -2.58
CA VAL A 315 -5.01 -3.96 -3.36
C VAL A 315 -5.77 -2.87 -2.61
N VAL A 316 -6.07 -3.05 -1.32
CA VAL A 316 -6.80 -2.04 -0.55
C VAL A 316 -6.03 -0.72 -0.51
N LEU A 317 -4.71 -0.75 -0.30
CA LEU A 317 -3.91 0.48 -0.27
C LEU A 317 -3.85 1.17 -1.64
N VAL A 318 -3.61 0.43 -2.71
CA VAL A 318 -3.62 0.95 -4.09
C VAL A 318 -5.00 1.50 -4.48
N MET A 319 -6.07 0.89 -3.99
CA MET A 319 -7.44 1.32 -4.27
C MET A 319 -7.93 2.44 -3.35
N THR A 320 -7.27 2.76 -2.24
CA THR A 320 -7.79 3.74 -1.27
C THR A 320 -6.91 4.97 -1.15
N LEU A 321 -5.59 4.79 -1.21
CA LEU A 321 -4.62 5.86 -1.01
C LEU A 321 -4.18 6.48 -2.34
N PRO A 322 -3.86 7.79 -2.35
CA PRO A 322 -3.22 8.42 -3.49
C PRO A 322 -1.86 7.78 -3.84
N PRO A 323 -1.47 7.73 -5.12
CA PRO A 323 -0.20 7.12 -5.53
C PRO A 323 1.05 7.71 -4.86
N HIS A 324 1.05 9.02 -4.56
CA HIS A 324 2.17 9.67 -3.87
C HIS A 324 2.35 9.19 -2.42
N MET A 325 1.33 8.60 -1.78
CA MET A 325 1.48 7.96 -0.47
C MET A 325 2.10 6.55 -0.58
N LEU A 326 1.97 5.91 -1.73
CA LEU A 326 2.45 4.54 -1.94
C LEU A 326 3.90 4.49 -2.42
N LEU A 327 4.35 5.50 -3.18
CA LEU A 327 5.70 5.56 -3.73
C LEU A 327 6.32 6.97 -3.55
N PRO A 328 7.65 7.07 -3.32
CA PRO A 328 8.33 8.36 -3.19
C PRO A 328 8.15 9.29 -4.39
N ASN A 329 8.15 10.60 -4.15
CA ASN A 329 8.08 11.62 -5.19
C ASN A 329 9.45 11.86 -5.82
N LYS A 330 9.92 10.89 -6.63
CA LYS A 330 11.17 10.98 -7.39
C LYS A 330 10.88 10.75 -8.87
N SER A 331 11.45 11.55 -9.75
CA SER A 331 11.17 11.52 -11.21
C SER A 331 11.31 10.12 -11.82
N PHE A 332 12.35 9.38 -11.45
CA PHE A 332 12.57 8.01 -11.93
C PHE A 332 11.50 6.99 -11.48
N LEU A 333 10.70 7.32 -10.46
CA LEU A 333 9.59 6.48 -9.97
C LEU A 333 8.24 6.88 -10.56
N TYR A 334 8.14 7.98 -11.32
CA TYR A 334 6.85 8.44 -11.89
C TYR A 334 6.17 7.35 -12.74
N PRO A 335 6.87 6.61 -13.62
CA PRO A 335 6.24 5.53 -14.39
C PRO A 335 5.60 4.45 -13.49
N LEU A 336 6.20 4.16 -12.34
CA LEU A 336 5.70 3.16 -11.41
C LEU A 336 4.56 3.70 -10.53
N ARG A 337 4.70 4.95 -10.09
CA ARG A 337 3.73 5.64 -9.24
C ARG A 337 2.44 5.95 -9.98
N ASP A 338 2.56 6.57 -11.14
CA ASP A 338 1.43 7.11 -11.89
C ASP A 338 0.60 5.97 -12.53
N ASN A 339 1.21 4.79 -12.69
CA ASN A 339 0.57 3.56 -13.14
C ASN A 339 0.36 2.52 -12.01
N ALA A 340 0.46 2.90 -10.73
CA ALA A 340 0.42 1.93 -9.61
C ALA A 340 -0.85 1.06 -9.62
N VAL A 341 -1.99 1.64 -10.01
CA VAL A 341 -3.25 0.91 -10.11
C VAL A 341 -3.24 -0.06 -11.29
N LEU A 342 -2.84 0.40 -12.48
CA LEU A 342 -2.67 -0.47 -13.64
C LEU A 342 -1.69 -1.61 -13.36
N LEU A 343 -0.56 -1.34 -12.69
CA LEU A 343 0.41 -2.37 -12.32
C LEU A 343 -0.21 -3.41 -11.39
N ALA A 344 -1.07 -3.01 -10.46
CA ALA A 344 -1.81 -3.95 -9.62
C ALA A 344 -2.85 -4.76 -10.43
N VAL A 345 -3.52 -4.14 -11.40
CA VAL A 345 -4.43 -4.83 -12.35
C VAL A 345 -3.66 -5.89 -13.15
N LEU A 346 -2.52 -5.52 -13.74
CA LEU A 346 -1.66 -6.42 -14.51
C LEU A 346 -1.08 -7.53 -13.62
N ALA A 347 -0.72 -7.21 -12.38
CA ALA A 347 -0.27 -8.19 -11.41
C ALA A 347 -1.39 -9.21 -11.10
N ALA A 348 -2.62 -8.76 -10.86
CA ALA A 348 -3.77 -9.64 -10.65
C ALA A 348 -4.04 -10.54 -11.87
N ALA A 349 -3.98 -9.95 -13.07
CA ALA A 349 -4.27 -10.64 -14.32
C ALA A 349 -3.20 -11.70 -14.65
N CYS A 350 -1.92 -11.33 -14.56
CA CYS A 350 -0.85 -12.08 -15.21
C CYS A 350 0.16 -12.69 -14.23
N ALA A 351 0.46 -12.04 -13.11
CA ALA A 351 1.66 -12.34 -12.32
C ALA A 351 1.38 -13.04 -10.98
N VAL A 352 0.40 -12.56 -10.21
CA VAL A 352 0.19 -12.98 -8.82
C VAL A 352 -0.19 -14.46 -8.75
N PRO A 353 0.57 -15.32 -8.07
CA PRO A 353 0.32 -16.76 -8.06
C PRO A 353 -0.80 -17.11 -7.07
N PHE A 354 -2.06 -16.87 -7.44
CA PHE A 354 -3.18 -17.28 -6.61
C PHE A 354 -3.22 -18.80 -6.46
N LEU A 355 -3.38 -19.25 -5.22
CA LEU A 355 -3.42 -20.66 -4.87
C LEU A 355 -4.67 -21.34 -5.44
N SER A 356 -4.47 -22.50 -6.06
CA SER A 356 -5.56 -23.40 -6.41
C SER A 356 -6.14 -24.07 -5.16
N ARG A 357 -7.42 -24.42 -5.19
CA ARG A 357 -8.13 -25.14 -4.13
C ARG A 357 -7.56 -26.54 -3.87
N THR A 358 -6.92 -27.14 -4.86
CA THR A 358 -6.24 -28.44 -4.73
C THR A 358 -4.94 -28.33 -3.94
N SER A 359 -4.43 -27.12 -3.73
CA SER A 359 -3.23 -26.89 -2.92
C SER A 359 -3.48 -27.29 -1.47
N PRO A 360 -2.58 -28.06 -0.83
CA PRO A 360 -2.71 -28.42 0.58
C PRO A 360 -2.75 -27.18 1.48
N TRP A 361 -2.10 -26.09 1.04
CA TRP A 361 -2.08 -24.83 1.79
C TRP A 361 -3.32 -23.96 1.55
N PHE A 362 -4.25 -24.32 0.66
CA PHE A 362 -5.37 -23.44 0.34
C PHE A 362 -6.21 -23.13 1.58
N GLN A 363 -6.63 -24.18 2.31
CA GLN A 363 -7.43 -24.07 3.53
C GLN A 363 -6.58 -23.96 4.80
N THR A 364 -5.50 -24.72 4.88
CA THR A 364 -4.61 -24.80 6.04
C THR A 364 -3.25 -24.17 5.72
N PRO A 365 -3.13 -22.83 5.79
CA PRO A 365 -1.84 -22.18 5.60
C PRO A 365 -0.87 -22.61 6.70
N VAL A 366 0.43 -22.54 6.42
CA VAL A 366 1.45 -22.77 7.44
C VAL A 366 1.23 -21.76 8.58
N PRO A 367 0.94 -22.22 9.81
CA PRO A 367 0.54 -21.35 10.89
C PRO A 367 1.68 -20.42 11.27
N THR A 368 1.32 -19.21 11.71
CA THR A 368 2.29 -18.26 12.25
C THR A 368 2.78 -18.79 13.59
N ALA A 369 4.08 -19.03 13.73
CA ALA A 369 4.67 -19.42 15.01
C ALA A 369 4.70 -18.21 15.96
N TYR A 370 4.24 -18.41 17.20
CA TYR A 370 4.21 -17.37 18.23
C TYR A 370 5.18 -17.73 19.37
N ALA A 371 5.84 -16.71 19.92
CA ALA A 371 6.72 -16.89 21.06
C ALA A 371 5.91 -17.25 22.31
N PRO A 372 6.46 -18.06 23.25
CA PRO A 372 5.83 -18.34 24.52
C PRO A 372 5.48 -17.05 25.27
N ARG A 373 4.31 -17.04 25.92
CA ARG A 373 3.90 -15.91 26.77
C ARG A 373 4.78 -15.86 28.01
N ALA A 374 5.49 -14.75 28.21
CA ALA A 374 6.10 -14.46 29.49
C ALA A 374 5.02 -14.11 30.52
N ARG A 375 5.20 -14.53 31.77
CA ARG A 375 4.28 -14.19 32.86
C ARG A 375 4.34 -12.67 33.11
N PRO A 376 3.22 -11.95 32.96
CA PRO A 376 3.17 -10.51 33.24
C PRO A 376 3.30 -10.26 34.73
N ARG A 377 3.96 -9.17 35.12
CA ARG A 377 3.98 -8.70 36.52
C ARG A 377 2.63 -8.14 36.95
N LEU A 378 1.86 -7.58 36.00
CA LEU A 378 0.54 -7.00 36.22
C LEU A 378 -0.56 -7.93 35.69
N ARG A 379 -1.60 -8.17 36.49
CA ARG A 379 -2.71 -9.09 36.17
C ARG A 379 -3.48 -8.72 34.89
N TYR A 380 -3.56 -7.43 34.56
CA TYR A 380 -4.33 -6.90 33.42
C TYR A 380 -3.50 -6.73 32.13
N VAL A 381 -2.21 -7.11 32.14
CA VAL A 381 -1.32 -7.00 30.97
C VAL A 381 -1.13 -8.40 30.37
N PRO A 382 -1.22 -8.57 29.03
CA PRO A 382 -1.48 -7.56 28.00
C PRO A 382 -2.95 -7.16 27.87
N LEU A 383 -3.20 -5.87 27.59
CA LEU A 383 -4.52 -5.33 27.27
C LEU A 383 -5.09 -5.92 25.96
N LEU A 384 -4.22 -6.24 25.01
CA LEU A 384 -4.58 -6.86 23.73
C LEU A 384 -3.96 -8.27 23.63
N PRO A 385 -4.54 -9.30 24.26
CA PRO A 385 -3.94 -10.65 24.35
C PRO A 385 -3.74 -11.37 23.01
N PHE A 386 -4.30 -10.84 21.93
CA PHE A 386 -4.11 -11.30 20.55
C PHE A 386 -2.88 -10.69 19.86
N TRP A 387 -2.30 -9.60 20.37
CA TRP A 387 -1.01 -9.04 19.92
C TRP A 387 0.16 -9.86 20.46
N ARG A 388 0.26 -11.10 19.97
CA ARG A 388 1.34 -12.02 20.33
C ARG A 388 2.57 -11.79 19.47
N ARG A 389 3.77 -11.99 20.05
CA ARG A 389 5.02 -11.95 19.30
C ARG A 389 5.11 -13.11 18.33
N VAL A 390 5.30 -12.77 17.06
CA VAL A 390 5.51 -13.73 15.97
C VAL A 390 6.99 -14.05 15.87
N VAL A 391 7.33 -15.33 15.80
CA VAL A 391 8.72 -15.81 15.73
C VAL A 391 9.26 -15.73 14.30
N THR A 392 8.39 -15.90 13.31
CA THR A 392 8.76 -15.87 11.90
C THR A 392 9.01 -14.45 11.39
N ARG A 393 9.91 -14.31 10.42
CA ARG A 393 10.12 -13.05 9.70
C ARG A 393 8.80 -12.54 9.11
N PRO A 394 8.45 -11.25 9.30
CA PRO A 394 7.31 -10.67 8.60
C PRO A 394 7.59 -10.57 7.10
N ASN A 395 6.53 -10.48 6.31
CA ASN A 395 6.65 -10.30 4.87
C ASN A 395 7.30 -8.93 4.57
N VAL A 396 8.47 -8.92 3.89
CA VAL A 396 9.24 -7.68 3.62
C VAL A 396 8.36 -6.63 2.93
N LEU A 397 7.59 -7.04 1.92
CA LEU A 397 6.78 -6.10 1.13
C LEU A 397 5.72 -5.42 1.99
N LEU A 398 5.10 -6.16 2.92
CA LEU A 398 4.13 -5.59 3.84
C LEU A 398 4.79 -4.61 4.82
N GLU A 399 6.01 -4.90 5.29
CA GLU A 399 6.74 -4.01 6.19
C GLU A 399 7.23 -2.75 5.47
N LEU A 400 7.73 -2.87 4.23
CA LEU A 400 8.10 -1.72 3.41
C LEU A 400 6.89 -0.84 3.09
N LEU A 401 5.75 -1.46 2.76
CA LEU A 401 4.50 -0.75 2.50
C LEU A 401 3.98 -0.05 3.77
N LEU A 402 4.06 -0.71 4.92
CA LEU A 402 3.72 -0.11 6.21
C LEU A 402 4.60 1.10 6.50
N ILE A 403 5.92 0.96 6.39
CA ILE A 403 6.87 2.07 6.59
C ILE A 403 6.56 3.21 5.65
N ARG A 404 6.32 2.94 4.36
CA ARG A 404 6.05 3.96 3.36
C ARG A 404 4.75 4.72 3.64
N VAL A 405 3.66 4.01 3.91
CA VAL A 405 2.36 4.63 4.23
C VAL A 405 2.44 5.42 5.53
N CYS A 406 3.09 4.88 6.57
CA CYS A 406 3.28 5.60 7.82
C CYS A 406 4.16 6.85 7.64
N TYR A 407 5.22 6.77 6.84
CA TYR A 407 6.08 7.90 6.53
C TYR A 407 5.33 8.98 5.75
N SER A 408 4.50 8.61 4.76
CA SER A 408 3.63 9.56 4.06
C SER A 408 2.58 10.20 4.97
N GLY A 409 2.03 9.44 5.92
CA GLY A 409 1.16 9.99 6.95
C GLY A 409 1.90 10.95 7.90
N TYR A 410 3.14 10.61 8.27
CA TYR A 410 4.03 11.47 9.04
C TYR A 410 4.30 12.80 8.31
N ASP A 411 4.67 12.75 7.03
CA ASP A 411 4.92 13.95 6.23
C ASP A 411 3.66 14.83 6.14
N TYR A 412 2.50 14.21 5.87
CA TYR A 412 1.22 14.92 5.78
C TYR A 412 0.83 15.61 7.11
N VAL A 413 0.89 14.90 8.24
CA VAL A 413 0.55 15.47 9.55
C VAL A 413 1.54 16.57 9.92
N ARG A 414 2.83 16.36 9.64
CA ARG A 414 3.87 17.37 9.89
C ARG A 414 3.65 18.65 9.10
N GLU A 415 3.26 18.54 7.83
CA GLU A 415 2.93 19.67 6.97
C GLU A 415 1.64 20.38 7.41
N ALA A 416 0.62 19.63 7.80
CA ALA A 416 -0.63 20.17 8.32
C ALA A 416 -0.46 20.87 9.68
N ALA A 417 0.53 20.46 10.49
CA ALA A 417 0.84 21.03 11.80
C ALA A 417 1.68 22.32 11.75
N ARG A 418 1.65 23.09 10.64
CA ARG A 418 2.31 24.41 10.57
C ARG A 418 1.64 25.35 11.58
N GLY A 419 2.30 25.52 12.73
CA GLY A 419 1.89 26.46 13.75
C GLY A 419 2.12 27.92 13.34
N ASP A 420 1.35 28.81 13.93
CA ASP A 420 1.54 30.25 13.83
C ASP A 420 2.89 30.64 14.48
N ARG A 421 3.80 31.29 13.72
CA ARG A 421 5.17 31.63 14.16
C ARG A 421 5.22 32.32 15.53
N PRO A 422 4.38 33.34 15.82
CA PRO A 422 4.35 33.98 17.14
C PRO A 422 4.03 33.02 18.29
N ALA A 423 3.19 32.00 18.07
CA ALA A 423 2.90 30.98 19.08
C ALA A 423 4.13 30.11 19.34
N ALA A 424 4.83 29.68 18.28
CA ALA A 424 6.03 28.87 18.39
C ALA A 424 7.18 29.60 19.11
N GLU A 425 7.40 30.88 18.81
CA GLU A 425 8.40 31.71 19.50
C GLU A 425 8.04 31.96 20.96
N ARG A 426 6.74 32.11 21.28
CA ARG A 426 6.27 32.23 22.68
C ARG A 426 6.57 30.96 23.47
N HIS A 427 6.29 29.80 22.90
CA HIS A 427 6.66 28.53 23.52
C HIS A 427 8.19 28.39 23.65
N GLY A 428 8.97 28.88 22.67
CA GLY A 428 10.43 28.92 22.74
C GLY A 428 10.93 29.71 23.96
N ARG A 429 10.33 30.88 24.23
CA ARG A 429 10.62 31.66 25.44
C ARG A 429 10.24 30.93 26.73
N TRP A 430 9.12 30.20 26.75
CA TRP A 430 8.71 29.42 27.92
C TRP A 430 9.71 28.29 28.22
N VAL A 431 10.10 27.53 27.20
CA VAL A 431 11.09 26.45 27.32
C VAL A 431 12.43 27.00 27.79
N HIS A 432 12.94 28.04 27.15
CA HIS A 432 14.19 28.69 27.55
C HIS A 432 14.15 29.24 28.98
N SER A 433 13.01 29.81 29.41
CA SER A 433 12.84 30.27 30.81
C SER A 433 12.84 29.11 31.80
N ALA A 434 12.24 27.98 31.43
CA ALA A 434 12.24 26.77 32.26
C ALA A 434 13.66 26.19 32.39
N GLU A 435 14.42 26.12 31.29
CA GLU A 435 15.81 25.65 31.30
C GLU A 435 16.71 26.52 32.16
N ARG A 436 16.59 27.85 32.07
CA ARG A 436 17.29 28.79 32.95
C ARG A 436 16.94 28.58 34.43
N THR A 437 15.67 28.34 34.72
CA THR A 437 15.21 28.07 36.09
C THR A 437 15.78 26.76 36.63
N LEU A 438 15.97 25.77 35.76
CA LEU A 438 16.55 24.47 36.09
C LEU A 438 18.10 24.47 36.07
N GLY A 439 18.73 25.53 35.57
CA GLY A 439 20.18 25.63 35.42
C GLY A 439 20.77 24.68 34.35
N ILE A 440 20.00 24.39 33.31
CA ILE A 440 20.41 23.48 32.21
C ILE A 440 20.52 24.20 30.86
N ASP A 441 20.50 25.54 30.84
CA ASP A 441 20.56 26.42 29.68
C ASP A 441 21.97 26.50 29.05
N VAL A 442 22.58 25.35 28.79
CA VAL A 442 23.95 25.23 28.27
C VAL A 442 24.03 25.40 26.75
N GLU A 443 22.90 25.44 26.04
CA GLU A 443 22.83 25.39 24.59
C GLU A 443 23.58 26.55 23.93
N HIS A 444 23.41 27.76 24.48
CA HIS A 444 24.03 28.96 23.92
C HIS A 444 25.56 28.88 23.99
N TRP A 445 26.09 28.42 25.14
CA TRP A 445 27.52 28.23 25.34
C TRP A 445 28.05 27.15 24.38
N ILE A 446 27.43 25.97 24.33
CA ILE A 446 27.86 24.88 23.44
C ILE A 446 27.84 25.32 21.97
N ASN A 447 26.78 26.00 21.52
CA ASN A 447 26.65 26.49 20.15
C ASN A 447 27.81 27.44 19.78
N HIS A 448 28.11 28.42 20.63
CA HIS A 448 29.18 29.40 20.36
C HIS A 448 30.57 28.77 20.40
N GLU A 449 30.85 27.90 21.37
CA GLU A 449 32.15 27.22 21.45
C GLU A 449 32.39 26.33 20.21
N VAL A 450 31.37 25.57 19.76
CA VAL A 450 31.51 24.69 18.59
C VAL A 450 31.68 25.48 17.30
N VAL A 451 31.03 26.64 17.16
CA VAL A 451 31.19 27.52 15.99
C VAL A 451 32.66 27.91 15.77
N HIS A 452 33.42 28.09 16.85
CA HIS A 452 34.85 28.44 16.79
C HIS A 452 35.78 27.26 16.48
N VAL A 453 35.27 26.02 16.39
CA VAL A 453 36.05 24.80 16.15
C VAL A 453 35.60 24.15 14.83
N PRO A 454 36.18 24.51 13.66
CA PRO A 454 35.64 24.15 12.35
C PRO A 454 35.47 22.66 12.08
N TRP A 455 36.42 21.83 12.54
CA TRP A 455 36.35 20.37 12.34
C TRP A 455 35.21 19.74 13.16
N LEU A 456 35.00 20.23 14.39
CA LEU A 456 33.97 19.72 15.29
C LEU A 456 32.58 20.15 14.80
N ARG A 457 32.46 21.40 14.37
CA ARG A 457 31.26 21.92 13.68
C ARG A 457 30.91 21.06 12.47
N GLY A 458 31.85 20.87 11.54
CA GLY A 458 31.63 20.08 10.33
C GLY A 458 31.25 18.61 10.63
N PHE A 459 31.85 18.01 11.67
CA PHE A 459 31.46 16.66 12.11
C PHE A 459 30.02 16.63 12.65
N LEU A 460 29.64 17.56 13.53
CA LEU A 460 28.31 17.59 14.14
C LEU A 460 27.22 17.96 13.11
N ASP A 461 27.50 18.88 12.19
CA ASP A 461 26.61 19.22 11.05
C ASP A 461 26.36 17.97 10.18
N PHE A 462 27.44 17.29 9.74
CA PHE A 462 27.33 16.06 8.95
C PHE A 462 26.59 14.94 9.69
N TYR A 463 26.86 14.80 10.98
CA TYR A 463 26.23 13.80 11.82
C TYR A 463 24.73 14.06 11.98
N TYR A 464 24.36 15.32 12.21
CA TYR A 464 22.97 15.78 12.28
C TYR A 464 22.22 15.46 10.98
N GLU A 465 22.78 15.76 9.82
CA GLU A 465 22.11 15.54 8.53
C GLU A 465 21.99 14.05 8.14
N SER A 466 22.98 13.22 8.48
CA SER A 466 23.12 11.89 7.87
C SER A 466 22.65 10.72 8.75
N PHE A 467 23.03 10.70 10.03
CA PHE A 467 22.97 9.47 10.83
C PHE A 467 21.59 9.17 11.42
N HIS A 468 20.75 10.19 11.60
CA HIS A 468 19.44 10.04 12.24
C HIS A 468 18.44 9.21 11.40
N PHE A 469 18.63 9.09 10.08
CA PHE A 469 17.87 8.15 9.25
C PHE A 469 18.60 6.83 9.01
N GLY A 470 19.91 6.88 8.76
CA GLY A 470 20.69 5.70 8.40
C GLY A 470 20.77 4.65 9.52
N VAL A 471 21.00 5.10 10.76
CA VAL A 471 21.20 4.19 11.90
C VAL A 471 19.91 3.46 12.30
N PRO A 472 18.73 4.11 12.46
CA PRO A 472 17.50 3.39 12.74
C PRO A 472 17.14 2.35 11.68
N LEU A 473 17.31 2.67 10.39
CA LEU A 473 17.09 1.73 9.30
C LEU A 473 18.06 0.54 9.34
N ALA A 474 19.33 0.78 9.63
CA ALA A 474 20.33 -0.28 9.79
C ALA A 474 19.99 -1.20 10.98
N VAL A 475 19.62 -0.63 12.14
CA VAL A 475 19.18 -1.40 13.31
C VAL A 475 17.95 -2.24 12.98
N LEU A 476 16.94 -1.65 12.34
CA LEU A 476 15.74 -2.39 11.89
C LEU A 476 16.10 -3.49 10.88
N GLY A 477 17.00 -3.25 9.93
CA GLY A 477 17.46 -4.25 8.97
C GLY A 477 18.19 -5.41 9.62
N VAL A 478 19.10 -5.13 10.56
CA VAL A 478 19.80 -6.17 11.34
C VAL A 478 18.81 -6.98 12.18
N LEU A 479 17.84 -6.33 12.83
CA LEU A 479 16.79 -7.03 13.57
C LEU A 479 15.92 -7.89 12.64
N TYR A 480 15.55 -7.37 11.47
CA TYR A 480 14.74 -8.11 10.49
C TYR A 480 15.43 -9.42 10.06
N VAL A 481 16.73 -9.37 9.79
CA VAL A 481 17.51 -10.52 9.33
C VAL A 481 17.86 -11.45 10.50
N ARG A 482 18.44 -10.92 11.58
CA ARG A 482 19.04 -11.75 12.65
C ARG A 482 18.13 -12.00 13.85
N ARG A 483 17.11 -11.17 14.07
CA ARG A 483 16.24 -11.20 15.27
C ARG A 483 14.77 -10.91 14.94
N PRO A 484 14.10 -11.71 14.07
CA PRO A 484 12.72 -11.43 13.63
C PRO A 484 11.69 -11.35 14.76
N VAL A 485 11.92 -12.08 15.86
CA VAL A 485 11.10 -12.03 17.09
C VAL A 485 11.10 -10.62 17.69
N ASP A 486 12.25 -9.95 17.65
CA ASP A 486 12.49 -8.64 18.26
C ASP A 486 12.18 -7.49 17.32
N PHE A 487 12.33 -7.70 16.00
CA PHE A 487 12.06 -6.69 14.96
C PHE A 487 10.70 -6.01 15.12
N ARG A 488 9.62 -6.78 15.23
CA ARG A 488 8.26 -6.22 15.33
C ARG A 488 8.05 -5.42 16.60
N TRP A 489 8.61 -5.87 17.71
CA TRP A 489 8.54 -5.16 18.99
C TRP A 489 9.29 -3.83 18.90
N ALA A 490 10.54 -3.87 18.43
CA ALA A 490 11.36 -2.68 18.29
C ALA A 490 10.71 -1.67 17.32
N ARG A 491 10.25 -2.13 16.16
CA ARG A 491 9.55 -1.31 15.16
C ARG A 491 8.27 -0.68 15.70
N THR A 492 7.45 -1.43 16.43
CA THR A 492 6.20 -0.91 17.01
C THR A 492 6.48 0.16 18.06
N THR A 493 7.49 -0.03 18.93
CA THR A 493 7.92 1.01 19.87
C THR A 493 8.31 2.30 19.14
N LEU A 494 9.14 2.19 18.11
CA LEU A 494 9.58 3.34 17.32
C LEU A 494 8.39 4.05 16.67
N GLY A 495 7.48 3.28 16.06
CA GLY A 495 6.27 3.82 15.42
C GLY A 495 5.35 4.54 16.39
N LEU A 496 5.09 3.96 17.58
CA LEU A 496 4.25 4.59 18.61
C LEU A 496 4.88 5.87 19.16
N ALA A 497 6.19 5.87 19.39
CA ALA A 497 6.89 7.06 19.85
C ALA A 497 6.87 8.18 18.79
N THR A 498 7.04 7.84 17.51
CA THR A 498 6.92 8.81 16.41
C THR A 498 5.50 9.37 16.29
N LEU A 499 4.46 8.55 16.46
CA LEU A 499 3.08 9.04 16.49
C LEU A 499 2.82 10.01 17.66
N LEU A 500 3.40 9.73 18.83
CA LEU A 500 3.31 10.63 19.98
C LEU A 500 4.04 11.95 19.73
N ALA A 501 5.20 11.91 19.06
CA ALA A 501 5.91 13.11 18.67
C ALA A 501 5.13 13.98 17.69
N LEU A 502 4.46 13.37 16.70
CA LEU A 502 3.57 14.08 15.78
C LEU A 502 2.42 14.78 16.52
N LEU A 503 1.84 14.13 17.53
CA LEU A 503 0.83 14.77 18.38
C LEU A 503 1.42 15.94 19.16
N GLY A 504 2.65 15.81 19.65
CA GLY A 504 3.41 16.90 20.28
C GLY A 504 3.59 18.10 19.37
N PHE A 505 4.01 17.89 18.12
CA PHE A 505 4.18 18.96 17.12
C PHE A 505 2.89 19.74 16.86
N TRP A 506 1.75 19.04 16.87
CA TRP A 506 0.45 19.65 16.63
C TRP A 506 -0.07 20.42 17.87
N LEU A 507 0.12 19.88 19.07
CA LEU A 507 -0.35 20.49 20.31
C LEU A 507 0.57 21.60 20.85
N PHE A 508 1.86 21.52 20.56
CA PHE A 508 2.88 22.41 21.11
C PHE A 508 3.91 22.79 20.03
N PRO A 509 3.54 23.62 19.04
CA PRO A 509 4.49 24.13 18.07
C PRO A 509 5.56 24.95 18.81
N LEU A 510 6.83 24.69 18.53
CA LEU A 510 7.95 25.24 19.27
C LEU A 510 9.05 25.73 18.34
N ALA A 511 9.45 26.98 18.50
CA ALA A 511 10.59 27.54 17.79
C ALA A 511 11.90 27.00 18.39
N PRO A 512 12.78 26.41 17.56
CA PRO A 512 14.11 25.98 17.99
C PRO A 512 15.03 27.18 18.26
N PRO A 513 16.16 27.01 18.99
CA PRO A 513 17.06 28.10 19.36
C PRO A 513 17.51 28.98 18.19
N ARG A 514 17.89 28.38 17.05
CA ARG A 514 18.31 29.09 15.84
C ARG A 514 17.22 29.97 15.20
N LEU A 515 15.96 29.75 15.56
CA LEU A 515 14.82 30.56 15.09
C LEU A 515 14.33 31.57 16.13
N MET A 516 15.15 31.87 17.14
CA MET A 516 14.87 32.87 18.18
C MET A 516 15.78 34.09 18.00
N PRO A 517 15.35 35.14 17.27
CA PRO A 517 16.21 36.25 16.85
C PRO A 517 16.86 37.01 18.02
N ALA A 518 16.16 37.10 19.15
CA ALA A 518 16.61 37.84 20.32
C ALA A 518 17.63 37.09 21.21
N LEU A 519 17.93 35.81 20.89
CA LEU A 519 18.75 34.94 21.75
C LEU A 519 20.15 34.66 21.18
N GLY A 520 20.50 35.15 19.99
CA GLY A 520 21.88 35.13 19.48
C GLY A 520 22.42 33.78 19.00
N PHE A 521 21.59 32.74 18.86
CA PHE A 521 22.05 31.43 18.37
C PHE A 521 22.46 31.45 16.88
N VAL A 522 23.48 30.65 16.54
CA VAL A 522 23.97 30.47 15.17
C VAL A 522 23.45 29.16 14.59
N ASP A 523 22.80 29.20 13.42
CA ASP A 523 22.51 27.99 12.63
C ASP A 523 23.78 27.57 11.88
N THR A 524 24.47 26.54 12.39
CA THR A 524 25.72 26.05 11.79
C THR A 524 25.50 25.24 10.51
N VAL A 525 24.29 24.72 10.31
CA VAL A 525 23.94 23.83 9.20
C VAL A 525 23.59 24.63 7.94
N HIS A 526 22.81 25.71 8.10
CA HIS A 526 22.34 26.53 6.98
C HIS A 526 22.95 27.93 6.93
N GLY A 527 23.82 28.27 7.88
CA GLY A 527 24.41 29.60 8.00
C GLY A 527 23.47 30.62 8.68
N VAL A 528 23.96 31.86 8.83
CA VAL A 528 23.21 32.94 9.50
C VAL A 528 21.87 33.16 8.81
N GLN A 529 20.78 33.01 9.58
CA GLN A 529 19.42 33.11 9.07
C GLN A 529 19.01 34.57 8.86
N ASP A 530 18.67 34.94 7.63
CA ASP A 530 17.93 36.17 7.35
C ASP A 530 16.44 35.95 7.66
N PHE A 531 15.96 36.44 8.80
CA PHE A 531 14.57 36.26 9.22
C PHE A 531 13.52 36.96 8.33
N SER A 532 13.94 37.76 7.35
CA SER A 532 13.10 38.36 6.31
C SER A 532 13.05 37.55 5.01
N LYS A 533 14.10 36.77 4.72
CA LYS A 533 14.22 35.82 3.59
C LYS A 533 15.06 34.60 3.99
N PRO A 534 14.51 33.72 4.83
CA PRO A 534 15.36 32.70 5.42
C PRO A 534 15.68 31.58 4.43
N ASP A 535 16.96 31.23 4.34
CA ASP A 535 17.45 30.12 3.52
C ASP A 535 17.64 28.88 4.39
N TYR A 536 16.87 27.86 4.06
CA TYR A 536 16.83 26.61 4.80
C TYR A 536 17.46 25.47 3.99
N GLY A 537 17.80 25.68 2.72
CA GLY A 537 18.19 24.60 1.81
C GLY A 537 17.00 23.81 1.24
N VAL A 538 17.24 23.18 0.08
CA VAL A 538 16.19 22.61 -0.79
C VAL A 538 15.44 21.42 -0.15
N LEU A 539 16.04 20.74 0.83
CA LEU A 539 15.43 19.61 1.53
C LEU A 539 14.54 20.01 2.72
N THR A 540 14.80 21.17 3.36
CA THR A 540 14.09 21.60 4.58
C THR A 540 13.02 22.66 4.31
N ALA A 541 13.01 23.29 3.13
CA ALA A 541 11.89 24.12 2.65
C ALA A 541 10.54 23.34 2.62
N VAL A 542 10.63 22.01 2.59
CA VAL A 542 9.50 21.06 2.64
C VAL A 542 9.22 20.57 4.08
N THR A 543 9.97 21.02 5.09
CA THR A 543 9.89 20.53 6.47
C THR A 543 9.31 21.57 7.43
N ASN A 544 8.48 21.14 8.39
CA ASN A 544 7.95 22.03 9.44
C ASN A 544 9.08 22.37 10.43
N GLN A 545 9.43 23.65 10.50
CA GLN A 545 10.57 24.17 11.26
C GLN A 545 10.23 24.53 12.70
N TYR A 546 8.94 24.67 13.02
CA TYR A 546 8.43 24.91 14.37
C TYR A 546 8.03 23.60 15.08
N ALA A 547 8.56 22.47 14.62
CA ALA A 547 8.33 21.14 15.19
C ALA A 547 9.54 20.69 16.02
N ALA A 548 10.00 21.54 16.95
CA ALA A 548 11.20 21.26 17.74
C ALA A 548 10.94 20.23 18.87
N MET A 549 9.79 20.29 19.56
CA MET A 549 9.48 19.41 20.70
C MET A 549 8.34 18.44 20.38
N PRO A 550 8.49 17.13 20.67
CA PRO A 550 9.69 16.46 21.17
C PRO A 550 10.73 16.19 20.06
N SER A 551 12.02 16.13 20.41
CA SER A 551 13.08 15.88 19.43
C SER A 551 13.05 14.44 18.90
N LEU A 552 12.59 14.27 17.66
CA LEU A 552 12.62 12.97 16.96
C LEU A 552 14.03 12.47 16.67
N HIS A 553 14.97 13.39 16.36
CA HIS A 553 16.37 13.05 16.16
C HIS A 553 16.93 12.31 17.37
N PHE A 554 16.84 12.94 18.55
CA PHE A 554 17.32 12.35 19.79
C PHE A 554 16.50 11.12 20.18
N GLY A 555 15.18 11.16 20.03
CA GLY A 555 14.30 10.01 20.32
C GLY A 555 14.70 8.76 19.52
N TRP A 556 14.85 8.87 18.21
CA TRP A 556 15.26 7.74 17.36
C TRP A 556 16.67 7.24 17.67
N ALA A 557 17.59 8.16 17.96
CA ALA A 557 18.95 7.80 18.35
C ALA A 557 18.97 7.07 19.70
N LEU A 558 18.20 7.55 20.68
CA LEU A 558 18.06 6.93 22.00
C LEU A 558 17.42 5.55 21.88
N TRP A 559 16.39 5.41 21.04
CA TRP A 559 15.81 4.13 20.71
C TRP A 559 16.85 3.17 20.12
N CYS A 560 17.67 3.60 19.15
CA CYS A 560 18.74 2.77 18.59
C CYS A 560 19.70 2.30 19.68
N GLY A 561 20.15 3.23 20.53
CA GLY A 561 21.04 2.90 21.64
C GLY A 561 20.42 1.87 22.60
N ILE A 562 19.17 2.09 23.03
CA ILE A 562 18.45 1.17 23.93
C ILE A 562 18.34 -0.22 23.28
N ILE A 563 17.94 -0.28 22.01
CA ILE A 563 17.82 -1.55 21.29
C ILE A 563 19.18 -2.25 21.21
N ILE A 564 20.24 -1.57 20.81
CA ILE A 564 21.60 -2.14 20.75
C ILE A 564 22.04 -2.65 22.13
N ALA A 565 21.81 -1.86 23.18
CA ALA A 565 22.17 -2.21 24.55
C ALA A 565 21.41 -3.45 25.07
N LEU A 566 20.13 -3.58 24.72
CA LEU A 566 19.30 -4.73 25.07
C LEU A 566 19.62 -5.98 24.24
N MET A 567 20.07 -5.82 22.99
CA MET A 567 20.36 -6.96 22.10
C MET A 567 21.78 -7.51 22.29
N SER A 568 22.68 -6.74 22.89
CA SER A 568 24.11 -7.05 22.94
C SER A 568 24.54 -7.53 24.33
N ARG A 569 25.33 -8.61 24.37
CA ARG A 569 25.96 -9.10 25.61
C ARG A 569 27.23 -8.35 25.98
N ARG A 570 27.97 -7.87 24.97
CA ARG A 570 29.27 -7.22 25.13
C ARG A 570 29.09 -5.76 25.54
N TRP A 571 29.71 -5.37 26.66
CA TRP A 571 29.58 -4.01 27.21
C TRP A 571 30.03 -2.93 26.23
N TRP A 572 31.09 -3.16 25.45
CA TRP A 572 31.60 -2.20 24.47
C TRP A 572 30.61 -1.94 23.32
N VAL A 573 29.78 -2.93 22.94
CA VAL A 573 28.72 -2.73 21.94
C VAL A 573 27.59 -1.89 22.52
N LYS A 574 27.31 -2.04 23.83
CA LYS A 574 26.34 -1.17 24.52
C LYS A 574 26.86 0.26 24.58
N ALA A 575 28.14 0.45 24.92
CA ALA A 575 28.80 1.75 24.91
C ALA A 575 28.74 2.37 23.50
N LEU A 576 29.09 1.62 22.46
CA LEU A 576 28.99 2.07 21.06
C LEU A 576 27.54 2.45 20.67
N GLY A 577 26.55 1.67 21.13
CA GLY A 577 25.14 2.00 20.94
C GLY A 577 24.72 3.28 21.64
N MET A 578 25.27 3.57 22.84
CA MET A 578 25.01 4.80 23.61
C MET A 578 25.77 6.02 23.07
N LEU A 579 26.88 5.82 22.34
CA LEU A 579 27.57 6.91 21.65
C LEU A 579 26.66 7.56 20.59
N HIS A 580 25.79 6.79 19.95
CA HIS A 580 24.89 7.32 18.94
C HIS A 580 23.93 8.42 19.46
N PRO A 581 23.10 8.19 20.50
CA PRO A 581 22.29 9.25 21.10
C PRO A 581 23.10 10.37 21.75
N PHE A 582 24.30 10.07 22.28
CA PHE A 582 25.19 11.10 22.80
C PHE A 582 25.59 12.10 21.70
N PHE A 583 26.13 11.61 20.57
CA PHE A 583 26.49 12.47 19.45
C PHE A 583 25.28 13.17 18.83
N THR A 584 24.12 12.51 18.79
CA THR A 584 22.88 13.17 18.33
C THR A 584 22.49 14.32 19.26
N LEU A 585 22.56 14.14 20.57
CA LEU A 585 22.30 15.22 21.55
C LEU A 585 23.29 16.37 21.37
N SER A 586 24.58 16.06 21.30
CA SER A 586 25.61 17.08 21.05
C SER A 586 25.35 17.83 19.75
N ALA A 587 24.98 17.13 18.67
CA ALA A 587 24.73 17.74 17.37
C ALA A 587 23.50 18.64 17.38
N ILE A 588 22.36 18.20 17.94
CA ILE A 588 21.14 19.03 17.94
C ILE A 588 21.27 20.30 18.79
N VAL A 589 22.06 20.24 19.87
CA VAL A 589 22.33 21.39 20.75
C VAL A 589 23.36 22.32 20.11
N ALA A 590 24.49 21.76 19.64
CA ALA A 590 25.56 22.54 19.04
C ALA A 590 25.12 23.26 17.74
N THR A 591 24.18 22.69 17.00
CA THR A 591 23.65 23.29 15.76
C THR A 591 22.50 24.28 16.01
N GLY A 592 22.09 24.49 17.27
CA GLY A 592 20.94 25.33 17.63
C GLY A 592 19.60 24.77 17.12
N ASN A 593 19.52 23.47 16.84
CA ASN A 593 18.34 22.85 16.24
C ASN A 593 17.26 22.46 17.27
N HIS A 594 17.65 22.26 18.53
CA HIS A 594 16.75 21.84 19.60
C HIS A 594 17.20 22.37 20.97
N TRP A 595 16.23 22.56 21.87
CA TRP A 595 16.46 22.79 23.30
C TRP A 595 16.80 21.47 24.01
N ILE A 596 17.44 21.52 25.18
CA ILE A 596 17.67 20.32 26.01
C ILE A 596 16.34 19.67 26.41
N LEU A 597 15.33 20.46 26.74
CA LEU A 597 13.98 19.98 27.05
C LEU A 597 13.29 19.31 25.86
N ASP A 598 13.67 19.63 24.61
CA ASP A 598 13.18 18.90 23.44
C ASP A 598 13.72 17.47 23.44
N ALA A 599 14.99 17.29 23.81
CA ALA A 599 15.62 15.98 23.96
C ALA A 599 14.99 15.18 25.10
N VAL A 600 14.66 15.84 26.22
CA VAL A 600 13.88 15.23 27.31
C VAL A 600 12.50 14.79 26.80
N GLY A 601 11.81 15.63 26.03
CA GLY A 601 10.55 15.28 25.38
C GLY A 601 10.69 14.06 24.46
N GLY A 602 11.79 13.98 23.70
CA GLY A 602 12.13 12.82 22.87
C GLY A 602 12.32 11.55 23.69
N ALA A 603 13.04 11.64 24.82
CA ALA A 603 13.23 10.52 25.74
C ALA A 603 11.91 10.05 26.37
N VAL A 604 11.06 10.98 26.80
CA VAL A 604 9.72 10.69 27.32
C VAL A 604 8.89 10.00 26.25
N ALA A 605 8.92 10.47 24.99
CA ALA A 605 8.15 9.87 23.91
C ALA A 605 8.58 8.41 23.63
N ILE A 606 9.88 8.13 23.63
CA ILE A 606 10.41 6.76 23.53
C ILE A 606 10.00 5.91 24.73
N GLY A 607 10.10 6.45 25.95
CA GLY A 607 9.69 5.76 27.17
C GLY A 607 8.21 5.37 27.16
N VAL A 608 7.33 6.30 26.77
CA VAL A 608 5.90 6.05 26.56
C VAL A 608 5.69 5.03 25.44
N GLY A 609 6.44 5.10 24.33
CA GLY A 609 6.40 4.10 23.26
C GLY A 609 6.71 2.68 23.75
N PHE A 610 7.73 2.51 24.61
CA PHE A 610 8.04 1.23 25.25
C PHE A 610 6.92 0.80 26.22
N GLY A 611 6.40 1.74 27.02
CA GLY A 611 5.30 1.51 27.95
C GLY A 611 4.02 1.03 27.25
N LEU A 612 3.59 1.73 26.20
CA LEU A 612 2.45 1.34 25.36
C LEU A 612 2.69 -0.04 24.73
N THR A 613 3.88 -0.28 24.19
CA THR A 613 4.20 -1.59 23.61
C THR A 613 4.14 -2.70 24.66
N TYR A 614 4.60 -2.45 25.89
CA TYR A 614 4.49 -3.37 27.02
C TYR A 614 3.02 -3.62 27.42
N LEU A 615 2.21 -2.58 27.52
CA LEU A 615 0.78 -2.70 27.85
C LEU A 615 0.01 -3.49 26.78
N LEU A 616 0.34 -3.29 25.51
CA LEU A 616 -0.34 -3.94 24.38
C LEU A 616 0.11 -5.39 24.16
N SER A 617 1.42 -5.67 24.26
CA SER A 617 2.02 -6.97 23.87
C SER A 617 2.57 -7.81 25.03
N GLY A 618 2.66 -7.24 26.23
CA GLY A 618 3.20 -7.88 27.43
C GLY A 618 4.73 -7.84 27.55
N PRO A 619 5.28 -8.37 28.67
CA PRO A 619 6.72 -8.36 28.95
C PRO A 619 7.54 -9.09 27.88
N ARG A 620 8.80 -8.68 27.67
CA ARG A 620 9.76 -9.40 26.82
C ARG A 620 9.97 -10.83 27.33
N SER A 621 9.56 -11.82 26.53
CA SER A 621 9.92 -13.21 26.76
C SER A 621 11.41 -13.32 26.46
N ALA A 622 12.21 -13.65 27.47
CA ALA A 622 13.58 -14.10 27.23
C ALA A 622 13.48 -15.41 26.45
N THR A 623 13.62 -15.36 25.13
CA THR A 623 13.77 -16.58 24.34
C THR A 623 15.12 -17.20 24.69
N ALA A 624 15.05 -18.35 25.36
CA ALA A 624 16.03 -19.44 25.40
C ALA A 624 17.42 -19.08 24.87
N ALA A 625 18.23 -18.47 25.73
CA ALA A 625 19.67 -18.62 25.61
C ALA A 625 20.01 -20.02 26.15
N GLY A 626 20.26 -20.98 25.27
CA GLY A 626 20.68 -22.34 25.65
C GLY A 626 19.68 -23.39 25.20
N GLY A 627 20.01 -24.08 24.11
CA GLY A 627 19.22 -25.14 23.50
C GLY A 627 19.77 -25.46 22.10
N GLY A 628 21.09 -25.39 21.94
CA GLY A 628 21.83 -26.04 20.88
C GLY A 628 22.71 -27.06 21.56
N GLY A 629 22.49 -28.34 21.27
CA GLY A 629 23.18 -29.46 21.87
C GLY A 629 22.24 -30.62 22.21
N GLU A 630 21.61 -31.20 21.20
CA GLU A 630 21.66 -32.65 20.96
C GLU A 630 20.98 -32.93 19.60
N ASP A 631 21.83 -33.20 18.62
CA ASP A 631 21.48 -33.87 17.38
C ASP A 631 20.86 -35.23 17.71
N GLY A 632 19.65 -35.49 17.19
CA GLY A 632 18.98 -36.78 17.39
C GLY A 632 17.68 -36.95 16.60
N GLY A 633 17.50 -36.26 15.46
CA GLY A 633 16.24 -36.31 14.72
C GLY A 633 16.32 -36.20 13.20
N THR A 634 17.51 -36.12 12.61
CA THR A 634 17.67 -35.97 11.15
C THR A 634 18.09 -37.25 10.43
N ASP A 635 18.41 -38.34 11.13
CA ASP A 635 18.72 -39.63 10.49
C ASP A 635 17.48 -40.53 10.26
N THR A 636 16.38 -40.34 10.99
CA THR A 636 15.16 -41.15 10.80
C THR A 636 14.37 -40.78 9.55
N VAL A 637 14.52 -39.55 9.02
CA VAL A 637 13.83 -39.12 7.79
C VAL A 637 14.64 -39.51 6.54
N ARG A 638 15.97 -39.62 6.66
CA ARG A 638 16.84 -40.02 5.53
C ARG A 638 16.91 -41.54 5.36
N GLU A 639 16.80 -42.31 6.44
CA GLU A 639 16.64 -43.78 6.35
C GLU A 639 15.23 -44.20 5.92
N GLY A 640 14.18 -43.50 6.36
CA GLY A 640 12.81 -43.77 5.89
C GLY A 640 12.61 -43.53 4.38
N LEU A 641 13.35 -42.57 3.80
CA LEU A 641 13.32 -42.31 2.36
C LEU A 641 14.16 -43.31 1.55
N LYS A 642 15.22 -43.88 2.13
CA LYS A 642 16.02 -44.95 1.49
C LYS A 642 15.32 -46.32 1.57
N GLY A 643 14.63 -46.62 2.66
CA GLY A 643 13.83 -47.84 2.80
C GLY A 643 12.63 -47.88 1.84
N ALA A 644 11.98 -46.72 1.60
CA ALA A 644 10.86 -46.62 0.66
C ALA A 644 11.27 -46.72 -0.82
N LEU A 645 12.55 -46.47 -1.15
CA LEU A 645 13.09 -46.59 -2.51
C LEU A 645 13.78 -47.94 -2.77
N ALA A 646 14.08 -48.73 -1.74
CA ALA A 646 14.65 -50.08 -1.87
C ALA A 646 13.60 -51.21 -1.92
N GLY A 647 12.32 -50.94 -1.62
CA GLY A 647 11.23 -51.93 -1.65
C GLY A 647 10.48 -52.05 -2.98
N ALA A 648 10.80 -51.25 -3.99
CA ALA A 648 10.14 -51.27 -5.29
C ALA A 648 10.91 -52.14 -6.30
N GLY A 649 10.96 -53.45 -6.03
CA GLY A 649 11.66 -54.39 -6.91
C GLY A 649 11.39 -55.84 -6.54
N THR A 650 10.20 -56.34 -6.87
CA THR A 650 9.92 -57.72 -7.32
C THR A 650 8.41 -57.85 -7.51
N ARG A 651 8.00 -58.07 -8.76
CA ARG A 651 6.66 -58.54 -9.11
C ARG A 651 6.71 -60.06 -9.08
N ASP A 652 5.74 -60.68 -8.42
CA ASP A 652 5.30 -62.03 -8.73
C ASP A 652 3.75 -62.06 -8.63
N PRO A 653 3.02 -62.69 -9.57
CA PRO A 653 1.56 -62.55 -9.66
C PRO A 653 0.84 -63.77 -9.07
N GLY A 654 -0.07 -63.55 -8.13
CA GLY A 654 -1.05 -64.56 -7.75
C GLY A 654 -1.78 -64.26 -6.44
N GLY A 655 -3.12 -64.26 -6.48
CA GLY A 655 -3.96 -64.41 -5.28
C GLY A 655 -4.94 -63.25 -5.01
N THR A 656 -6.23 -63.60 -5.01
CA THR A 656 -7.47 -62.83 -4.84
C THR A 656 -7.68 -62.08 -3.49
N PRO A 657 -8.67 -61.16 -3.40
CA PRO A 657 -8.81 -60.20 -2.30
C PRO A 657 -9.82 -60.65 -1.22
N ALA A 658 -9.61 -60.26 0.05
CA ALA A 658 -10.67 -60.15 1.06
C ALA A 658 -10.23 -59.35 2.30
N GLY A 659 -11.13 -58.49 2.80
CA GLY A 659 -11.33 -58.27 4.25
C GLY A 659 -10.60 -57.11 4.95
N ASP A 660 -11.32 -56.01 5.15
CA ASP A 660 -11.32 -55.24 6.42
C ASP A 660 -11.61 -56.17 7.64
N PRO A 661 -11.44 -55.80 8.93
CA PRO A 661 -11.13 -54.47 9.51
C PRO A 661 -10.21 -54.46 10.77
N ALA A 662 -9.91 -53.24 11.24
CA ALA A 662 -9.95 -52.76 12.63
C ALA A 662 -9.11 -53.34 13.80
N LEU A 663 -8.71 -52.35 14.63
CA LEU A 663 -8.68 -52.30 16.11
C LEU A 663 -7.34 -52.46 16.85
N ALA A 664 -7.17 -51.48 17.75
CA ALA A 664 -6.55 -51.56 19.09
C ALA A 664 -5.01 -51.64 19.14
N ALA A 665 -4.37 -50.62 19.73
CA ALA A 665 -3.94 -50.57 21.14
C ALA A 665 -2.65 -51.41 21.36
N GLN A 666 -1.68 -51.08 22.18
CA GLN A 666 -1.40 -50.08 23.19
C GLN A 666 0.09 -50.31 23.54
N ALA A 667 0.68 -49.35 24.25
CA ALA A 667 1.75 -49.56 25.22
C ALA A 667 3.19 -49.88 24.74
N ALA A 668 4.05 -48.90 25.04
CA ALA A 668 5.47 -48.92 25.39
C ALA A 668 5.85 -50.06 26.40
N PRO A 669 7.11 -50.25 26.89
CA PRO A 669 8.26 -49.31 26.90
C PRO A 669 9.70 -49.91 26.83
N ALA A 670 10.66 -48.98 26.75
CA ALA A 670 12.00 -48.92 27.37
C ALA A 670 12.83 -50.21 27.62
N ALA A 671 14.10 -50.20 27.19
CA ALA A 671 15.26 -49.82 28.03
C ALA A 671 16.60 -50.40 27.55
N SER A 672 17.68 -49.66 27.86
CA SER A 672 19.07 -50.11 28.05
C SER A 672 19.89 -50.40 26.77
N THR A 673 21.22 -50.26 26.69
CA THR A 673 22.30 -49.64 27.49
C THR A 673 23.52 -49.63 26.55
N ALA A 674 24.51 -48.78 26.84
CA ALA A 674 25.85 -48.66 26.22
C ALA A 674 26.64 -50.01 26.15
N PRO A 675 27.92 -50.14 25.65
CA PRO A 675 28.97 -49.11 25.53
C PRO A 675 30.08 -49.29 24.43
N ALA A 676 31.09 -48.40 24.52
CA ALA A 676 32.54 -48.60 24.30
C ALA A 676 33.20 -48.37 22.91
N ALA A 677 33.89 -47.20 22.80
CA ALA A 677 35.35 -46.98 22.58
C ALA A 677 36.11 -47.66 21.41
N PRO A 678 37.40 -47.33 21.14
CA PRO A 678 38.06 -46.03 20.90
C PRO A 678 39.00 -46.08 19.66
N SER A 679 39.61 -44.95 19.25
CA SER A 679 41.06 -44.82 18.90
C SER A 679 41.36 -43.59 18.03
N ALA A 680 42.53 -42.99 18.31
CA ALA A 680 43.07 -41.72 17.81
C ALA A 680 44.02 -41.95 16.60
N PRO A 681 45.09 -41.15 16.38
CA PRO A 681 45.22 -39.74 15.96
C PRO A 681 46.12 -39.58 14.71
N THR A 682 46.19 -38.39 14.08
CA THR A 682 47.45 -37.78 13.60
C THR A 682 47.26 -36.36 13.00
N ALA A 683 48.19 -35.46 13.35
CA ALA A 683 48.45 -34.14 12.75
C ALA A 683 49.73 -34.23 11.86
N PRO A 684 50.47 -33.17 11.42
CA PRO A 684 50.27 -31.70 11.41
C PRO A 684 50.81 -30.94 10.15
N ALA A 685 50.87 -29.59 10.25
CA ALA A 685 51.83 -28.61 9.66
C ALA A 685 51.59 -28.08 8.20
N ALA A 686 51.36 -26.76 7.96
CA ALA A 686 52.26 -25.57 7.91
C ALA A 686 52.95 -25.41 6.50
N SER A 687 53.20 -24.27 5.83
CA SER A 687 53.43 -22.85 6.19
C SER A 687 53.47 -21.96 4.91
N ALA A 688 53.43 -20.61 5.13
CA ALA A 688 54.15 -19.50 4.46
C ALA A 688 53.88 -19.12 2.96
N GLU A 689 53.46 -17.87 2.69
CA GLU A 689 54.23 -16.68 2.19
C GLU A 689 54.04 -16.50 0.66
N SER A 690 53.98 -15.34 -0.02
CA SER A 690 54.36 -13.94 0.24
C SER A 690 53.85 -13.00 -0.90
N ALA A 691 53.68 -11.71 -0.57
CA ALA A 691 53.99 -10.47 -1.34
C ALA A 691 53.20 -10.01 -2.62
N ASP A 692 52.41 -8.94 -2.40
CA ASP A 692 52.22 -7.62 -3.07
C ASP A 692 53.16 -7.15 -4.23
N PRO A 693 52.99 -5.95 -4.87
CA PRO A 693 51.80 -5.15 -5.26
C PRO A 693 51.93 -4.53 -6.70
N VAL A 694 50.88 -3.94 -7.28
CA VAL A 694 51.03 -2.90 -8.34
C VAL A 694 49.98 -1.79 -8.20
N THR A 695 50.50 -0.57 -8.13
CA THR A 695 49.88 0.75 -8.12
C THR A 695 49.26 1.17 -9.46
N GLY A 696 48.18 1.95 -9.43
CA GLY A 696 47.63 2.63 -10.61
C GLY A 696 46.61 3.71 -10.26
N THR A 697 47.10 4.92 -10.00
CA THR A 697 46.36 6.17 -9.82
C THR A 697 45.83 6.73 -11.15
N VAL A 698 44.54 7.07 -11.25
CA VAL A 698 44.03 8.10 -12.18
C VAL A 698 42.87 8.86 -11.51
N SER A 699 42.99 10.19 -11.50
CA SER A 699 42.05 11.19 -10.97
C SER A 699 41.10 11.72 -12.07
N PRO A 700 40.07 12.52 -11.73
CA PRO A 700 38.76 12.54 -12.40
C PRO A 700 38.63 13.55 -13.56
N ALA A 701 37.74 13.25 -14.50
CA ALA A 701 37.34 14.16 -15.57
C ALA A 701 36.05 14.92 -15.22
N SER A 702 36.09 16.24 -15.43
CA SER A 702 35.01 17.22 -15.26
C SER A 702 33.94 17.17 -16.37
N PRO A 703 32.72 17.70 -16.14
CA PRO A 703 31.56 17.51 -17.01
C PRO A 703 31.42 18.57 -18.11
N SER A 704 30.83 18.17 -19.24
CA SER A 704 30.47 19.03 -20.38
C SER A 704 29.16 19.83 -20.17
N PRO A 705 28.96 20.96 -20.87
CA PRO A 705 27.99 22.00 -20.49
C PRO A 705 26.56 21.73 -20.99
N VAL A 706 25.59 22.17 -20.18
CA VAL A 706 24.14 22.12 -20.42
C VAL A 706 23.68 23.40 -21.13
N THR A 707 22.94 23.24 -22.22
CA THR A 707 22.23 24.28 -22.97
C THR A 707 21.00 24.77 -22.19
N PRO A 708 20.71 26.09 -22.10
CA PRO A 708 19.56 26.58 -21.34
C PRO A 708 18.25 26.46 -22.14
N VAL A 709 17.26 25.80 -21.52
CA VAL A 709 15.86 25.75 -21.99
C VAL A 709 15.17 27.08 -21.68
N ARG A 710 14.55 27.65 -22.71
CA ARG A 710 13.79 28.90 -22.73
C ARG A 710 12.52 28.78 -21.86
N LYS A 711 12.34 29.68 -20.88
CA LYS A 711 11.10 29.83 -20.10
C LYS A 711 9.94 30.29 -21.00
N PRO A 712 8.70 29.78 -20.84
CA PRO A 712 7.52 30.40 -21.42
C PRO A 712 7.10 31.64 -20.62
N SER A 713 6.77 32.69 -21.37
CA SER A 713 6.30 34.01 -20.93
C SER A 713 4.97 33.92 -20.16
N ALA A 714 4.83 34.68 -19.08
CA ALA A 714 3.58 34.91 -18.38
C ALA A 714 2.62 35.77 -19.24
N PRO A 715 1.30 35.55 -19.20
CA PRO A 715 0.33 36.43 -19.85
C PRO A 715 0.04 37.66 -18.98
N GLU A 716 0.01 38.82 -19.64
CA GLU A 716 -0.23 40.15 -19.11
C GLU A 716 -1.58 40.29 -18.38
N SER A 717 -1.54 40.99 -17.25
CA SER A 717 -2.68 41.59 -16.58
C SER A 717 -3.32 42.67 -17.43
N ARG A 718 -4.59 42.48 -17.84
CA ARG A 718 -5.45 43.59 -18.29
C ARG A 718 -6.31 44.10 -17.15
N SER A 719 -6.13 45.38 -16.87
CA SER A 719 -6.91 46.20 -15.95
C SER A 719 -8.16 46.80 -16.63
N SER A 720 -9.30 46.72 -15.91
CA SER A 720 -10.40 47.71 -15.80
C SER A 720 -11.38 47.90 -16.99
N PRO A 721 -12.60 48.48 -16.80
CA PRO A 721 -13.16 49.14 -15.60
C PRO A 721 -14.62 48.78 -15.22
N ARG A 722 -15.03 49.35 -14.06
CA ARG A 722 -16.37 49.62 -13.52
C ARG A 722 -17.53 49.71 -14.55
N GLN A 723 -18.64 49.04 -14.24
CA GLN A 723 -19.95 49.65 -13.92
C GLN A 723 -20.80 48.64 -13.14
#